data_AF-A0A3N5NGK3-F1
#
_entry.id   AF-A0A3N5NGK3-F1
#
_cell.length_a   1.000
_cell.length_b   1.000
_cell.length_c   1.000
_cell.angle_alpha   90.00
_cell.angle_beta   90.00
_cell.angle_gamma   90.00
#
_symmetry.space_group_name_H-M   'P 1'
#
loop_
_entity.id
_entity.type
_entity.pdbx_description
1 polymer ?
#
loop_
_entity_poly.entity_id
_entity_poly.type
_entity_poly.pdbx_seq_one_letter_code
_entity_poly.pdbx_strand_id
1 'polypeptide(L)'
;MPEMPISESAARTSSSLKGLMMAVTSFIGAPESSLPGAGSCPLILRICPRYGADPVACAALASRKPAGCRPNRRLAMDLPAASHRLGALLGIGVLLVSLSAEAGIGRTRGYAAVSPLGEAQYSIPLAVPPGTNGMTPALSLEYRHRTRGGLLGVGWSIGGLSQITRCPRTIAQDGVSAAPLRSTVDRFCLDGQRLVVVGPSGYSAPNAEYRTEIESFARIRAVQGNSTNGPAHFTVESADGRIYEYGATHDSRIDGVQGSSTGGARAWALNRIRDRAGNVIDFRYTEESVSAAFRIASILYNAHPATGTVASHEIAFTYENRPNQEIDSGFVAGLPIRQVVRLDRVDVLYDSAVLRRYDFTYEAALSSGGRSRLASLRECGAGGSDCLAPTTFQWQNAAAGTSDLPGVATPIPAGYMPGKTGWSFTDLNGDGRGDLLWAGGTSVDSSTVYLRLGLGDGAFGPAVNSGIAARLGLGVPFDANGDGRKDLLMRTATGNFAVAHGAPSGLLAASDTGIAVPAGMRDLRGVDLNGDGLGDLVWSELPGPSFDDLKVYVRYALPAGGYGARATLYSQREAMTYDGAEGGDFIGARVDLDGDGAEDILMNENYSIARISASGYANDRFDSIFTGLVALRFNDDDCTDYAYKHITGFLRIRLGSCTTFGSSAEVQGPAWSGPAYVQVHDWNGDGRDDLLLRGAVNWQVALSRGDSAAPVIDTGVPHEGLPMASGRDIDGDGLQDFVTQAAGMLRLRLRDGPIPDLLLAATDGFGLKSIFTYKPLTDPSVHVAGSVARWPDQDV
;
A
#
# COMPACT_ATOMS: atom_id res chain seq x y z
N MET A 1 -21.88 15.16 -48.50
CA MET A 1 -23.21 15.53 -49.05
C MET A 1 -24.17 14.39 -48.77
N PRO A 2 -25.45 14.66 -48.46
CA PRO A 2 -26.01 15.99 -48.22
C PRO A 2 -25.63 16.50 -46.80
N GLU A 3 -25.50 17.79 -46.43
CA GLU A 3 -26.13 19.07 -46.83
C GLU A 3 -27.57 19.27 -46.31
N MET A 4 -27.99 20.41 -45.71
CA MET A 4 -27.26 21.63 -45.25
C MET A 4 -28.17 22.44 -44.22
N PRO A 5 -28.07 23.77 -43.94
CA PRO A 5 -28.08 24.29 -42.55
C PRO A 5 -29.06 25.47 -42.27
N ILE A 6 -28.95 26.11 -41.10
CA ILE A 6 -29.22 27.56 -40.80
C ILE A 6 -28.34 27.89 -39.54
N SER A 7 -27.25 28.70 -39.54
CA SER A 7 -27.11 30.19 -39.52
C SER A 7 -27.96 30.91 -38.44
N GLU A 8 -27.60 32.00 -37.74
CA GLU A 8 -26.63 33.13 -37.84
C GLU A 8 -26.12 33.48 -36.40
N SER A 9 -24.89 33.95 -36.11
CA SER A 9 -24.09 35.14 -36.53
C SER A 9 -24.37 36.45 -35.76
N ALA A 10 -23.27 37.20 -35.51
CA ALA A 10 -23.09 38.53 -34.87
C ALA A 10 -23.02 38.57 -33.32
N ALA A 11 -22.01 39.09 -32.58
CA ALA A 11 -20.81 39.94 -32.77
C ALA A 11 -20.87 41.28 -32.02
N ARG A 12 -19.96 41.43 -31.03
CA ARG A 12 -19.38 42.67 -30.42
C ARG A 12 -20.29 43.87 -30.12
N THR A 13 -20.23 44.37 -28.88
CA THR A 13 -19.58 45.67 -28.57
C THR A 13 -19.39 45.92 -27.06
N SER A 14 -18.56 46.91 -26.73
CA SER A 14 -18.18 47.34 -25.39
C SER A 14 -19.07 48.49 -24.87
N SER A 15 -19.23 48.60 -23.54
CA SER A 15 -19.13 49.90 -22.85
C SER A 15 -19.16 49.77 -21.33
N SER A 16 -18.32 50.61 -20.73
CA SER A 16 -18.26 51.03 -19.34
C SER A 16 -19.52 51.78 -18.89
N LEU A 17 -19.80 51.80 -17.57
CA LEU A 17 -19.81 53.01 -16.72
C LEU A 17 -20.37 52.76 -15.29
N LYS A 18 -19.71 53.39 -14.30
CA LYS A 18 -20.20 53.93 -13.00
C LYS A 18 -21.50 53.31 -12.44
N GLY A 19 -21.51 52.63 -11.29
CA GLY A 19 -20.98 53.10 -10.00
C GLY A 19 -22.12 53.61 -9.10
N LEU A 20 -22.17 53.18 -7.84
CA LEU A 20 -22.85 53.94 -6.79
C LEU A 20 -22.08 53.83 -5.47
N MET A 21 -21.93 54.98 -4.83
CA MET A 21 -21.21 55.19 -3.58
C MET A 21 -22.25 55.52 -2.51
N MET A 22 -22.21 54.85 -1.35
CA MET A 22 -22.89 55.33 -0.15
C MET A 22 -22.04 55.03 1.08
N ALA A 23 -21.88 56.04 1.93
CA ALA A 23 -21.08 56.05 3.14
C ALA A 23 -21.96 56.57 4.30
N VAL A 24 -21.34 56.94 5.44
CA VAL A 24 -21.94 57.68 6.60
C VAL A 24 -22.72 56.74 7.56
N THR A 25 -22.44 56.62 8.88
CA THR A 25 -21.46 57.30 9.77
C THR A 25 -21.09 56.48 11.03
N SER A 26 -20.06 56.96 11.73
CA SER A 26 -19.53 56.58 13.05
C SER A 26 -20.46 56.80 14.26
N PHE A 27 -20.15 56.14 15.40
CA PHE A 27 -20.25 56.76 16.74
C PHE A 27 -19.07 56.35 17.65
N ILE A 28 -18.76 57.22 18.63
CA ILE A 28 -17.59 57.17 19.53
C ILE A 28 -18.05 56.95 20.97
N GLY A 29 -17.25 56.27 21.81
CA GLY A 29 -17.47 56.25 23.26
C GLY A 29 -16.38 55.53 24.07
N ALA A 30 -15.47 56.29 24.68
CA ALA A 30 -14.57 55.87 25.75
C ALA A 30 -14.61 56.92 26.88
N PRO A 31 -14.19 56.57 28.12
CA PRO A 31 -13.18 57.41 28.78
C PRO A 31 -12.11 56.62 29.57
N GLU A 32 -11.11 57.35 30.08
CA GLU A 32 -9.79 56.88 30.52
C GLU A 32 -9.54 56.95 32.04
N SER A 33 -8.41 56.38 32.52
CA SER A 33 -7.65 56.91 33.67
C SER A 33 -6.14 56.57 33.72
N SER A 34 -5.30 57.49 33.22
CA SER A 34 -3.98 57.96 33.74
C SER A 34 -2.84 57.02 34.25
N LEU A 35 -1.80 56.82 33.40
CA LEU A 35 -0.33 57.21 33.48
C LEU A 35 0.45 57.36 34.82
N PRO A 36 1.83 57.45 34.85
CA PRO A 36 2.93 57.13 33.88
C PRO A 36 4.10 56.27 34.51
N GLY A 37 5.24 55.89 33.88
CA GLY A 37 5.78 56.01 32.51
C GLY A 37 7.24 55.48 32.34
N ALA A 38 7.79 55.57 31.11
CA ALA A 38 9.17 55.25 30.63
C ALA A 38 9.67 53.76 30.67
N GLY A 39 10.25 53.16 29.61
CA GLY A 39 10.36 53.58 28.20
C GLY A 39 11.28 52.67 27.35
N SER A 40 10.86 52.34 26.10
CA SER A 40 11.63 51.71 24.98
C SER A 40 12.16 50.26 25.16
N CYS A 41 12.20 49.35 24.16
CA CYS A 41 11.63 49.33 22.80
C CYS A 41 11.46 47.85 22.34
N PRO A 42 10.30 47.39 21.82
CA PRO A 42 10.11 45.99 21.40
C PRO A 42 10.53 45.73 19.94
N LEU A 43 11.09 44.54 19.68
CA LEU A 43 11.44 44.08 18.32
C LEU A 43 10.18 43.56 17.60
N ILE A 44 9.75 44.26 16.55
CA ILE A 44 8.61 43.83 15.72
C ILE A 44 9.12 42.96 14.56
N LEU A 45 8.78 41.67 14.58
CA LEU A 45 8.96 40.78 13.44
C LEU A 45 7.83 41.03 12.43
N ARG A 46 8.11 41.67 11.29
CA ARG A 46 7.11 41.84 10.21
C ARG A 46 7.26 40.75 9.14
N ILE A 47 6.20 39.96 9.02
CA ILE A 47 6.01 38.94 7.99
C ILE A 47 5.58 39.61 6.68
N CYS A 48 6.13 39.18 5.54
CA CYS A 48 5.65 39.62 4.22
C CYS A 48 4.35 38.87 3.86
N PRO A 49 3.23 39.56 3.55
CA PRO A 49 2.02 38.90 3.06
C PRO A 49 2.17 38.46 1.60
N ARG A 50 1.66 37.27 1.28
CA ARG A 50 1.55 36.77 -0.11
C ARG A 50 0.48 37.57 -0.86
N TYR A 51 0.79 38.08 -2.06
CA TYR A 51 0.01 37.96 -3.31
C TYR A 51 0.53 38.96 -4.37
N GLY A 52 1.03 38.44 -5.51
CA GLY A 52 1.22 39.21 -6.76
C GLY A 52 2.63 39.72 -7.08
N ALA A 53 3.06 39.44 -8.32
CA ALA A 53 4.16 40.03 -9.11
C ALA A 53 5.64 39.56 -8.90
N ASP A 54 6.16 38.98 -9.99
CA ASP A 54 7.53 39.03 -10.58
C ASP A 54 8.80 38.68 -9.75
N PRO A 55 9.50 37.56 -10.02
CA PRO A 55 10.61 37.05 -9.20
C PRO A 55 12.00 37.62 -9.57
N VAL A 56 12.14 38.96 -9.69
CA VAL A 56 13.45 39.60 -10.00
C VAL A 56 13.90 40.63 -8.93
N ALA A 57 13.05 40.96 -7.93
CA ALA A 57 13.32 42.04 -6.98
C ALA A 57 13.31 41.61 -5.50
N CYS A 58 14.15 40.64 -5.11
CA CYS A 58 14.42 40.38 -3.68
C CYS A 58 15.86 39.95 -3.35
N ALA A 59 16.82 40.33 -4.21
CA ALA A 59 18.25 40.19 -3.95
C ALA A 59 18.97 41.51 -4.24
N ALA A 60 19.85 41.91 -3.30
CA ALA A 60 20.69 43.13 -3.28
C ALA A 60 20.10 44.38 -2.61
N LEU A 61 20.38 44.53 -1.31
CA LEU A 61 21.04 45.75 -0.79
C LEU A 61 21.84 45.39 0.46
N ALA A 62 23.11 45.80 0.47
CA ALA A 62 24.15 45.19 1.29
C ALA A 62 24.58 46.02 2.51
N SER A 63 25.29 45.35 3.43
CA SER A 63 26.40 45.87 4.22
C SER A 63 26.43 47.37 4.56
N ARG A 64 25.99 47.72 5.78
CA ARG A 64 26.51 48.86 6.55
C ARG A 64 26.35 48.63 8.05
N LYS A 65 27.45 48.42 8.76
CA LYS A 65 27.49 48.58 10.23
C LYS A 65 27.52 50.08 10.56
N PRO A 66 26.62 50.60 11.40
CA PRO A 66 26.88 51.80 12.18
C PRO A 66 27.85 51.46 13.32
N ALA A 67 28.78 52.35 13.62
CA ALA A 67 29.66 52.21 14.77
C ALA A 67 28.99 52.73 16.05
N GLY A 68 29.32 52.14 17.21
CA GLY A 68 28.99 52.72 18.51
C GLY A 68 28.39 51.78 19.54
N CYS A 69 29.19 50.84 20.07
CA CYS A 69 29.12 50.39 21.48
C CYS A 69 30.30 49.46 21.78
N ARG A 70 31.04 49.70 22.88
CA ARG A 70 32.11 48.83 23.38
C ARG A 70 31.70 48.27 24.76
N PRO A 71 31.78 46.96 25.01
CA PRO A 71 31.82 46.43 26.36
C PRO A 71 33.27 46.33 26.86
N ASN A 72 33.49 46.65 28.13
CA ASN A 72 34.77 46.45 28.82
C ASN A 72 34.55 45.55 30.05
N ARG A 73 35.58 44.77 30.41
CA ARG A 73 35.67 43.84 31.56
C ARG A 73 35.11 44.45 32.88
N ARG A 74 34.67 43.70 33.92
CA ARG A 74 35.29 42.52 34.58
C ARG A 74 34.40 42.00 35.75
N LEU A 75 34.78 40.85 36.35
CA LEU A 75 34.38 40.30 37.68
C LEU A 75 32.96 39.70 37.82
N ALA A 76 32.65 38.73 38.71
CA ALA A 76 33.34 37.54 39.29
C ALA A 76 32.38 36.84 40.30
N MET A 77 32.60 35.54 40.59
CA MET A 77 32.03 34.75 41.73
C MET A 77 30.50 34.43 41.67
N ASP A 78 29.98 33.28 42.15
CA ASP A 78 30.62 32.06 42.71
C ASP A 78 29.71 30.80 42.75
N LEU A 79 30.34 29.60 42.80
CA LEU A 79 29.89 28.29 43.37
C LEU A 79 28.71 27.48 42.75
N PRO A 80 28.63 26.12 42.93
CA PRO A 80 29.71 25.12 42.95
C PRO A 80 29.41 23.75 42.26
N ALA A 81 30.50 23.00 41.98
CA ALA A 81 30.75 21.53 41.94
C ALA A 81 29.58 20.51 41.81
N ALA A 82 29.73 19.33 41.17
CA ALA A 82 30.91 18.48 40.93
C ALA A 82 30.60 17.42 39.84
N SER A 83 31.48 16.55 39.29
CA SER A 83 32.94 16.53 39.05
C SER A 83 33.34 15.17 38.45
N HIS A 84 34.28 15.08 37.50
CA HIS A 84 35.25 13.96 37.40
C HIS A 84 36.42 14.26 36.43
N ARG A 85 37.59 13.74 36.82
CA ARG A 85 38.98 13.90 36.33
C ARG A 85 39.18 13.94 34.79
N LEU A 86 39.94 14.93 34.31
CA LEU A 86 40.64 14.88 33.01
C LEU A 86 41.88 13.99 33.07
N GLY A 87 42.07 13.15 32.05
CA GLY A 87 43.39 12.70 31.59
C GLY A 87 43.82 13.52 30.38
N ALA A 88 45.07 13.97 30.33
CA ALA A 88 45.56 14.80 29.22
C ALA A 88 45.98 13.93 28.03
N LEU A 89 45.47 14.26 26.83
CA LEU A 89 45.91 13.71 25.56
C LEU A 89 46.29 14.88 24.64
N LEU A 90 47.52 14.89 24.14
CA LEU A 90 47.98 15.89 23.17
C LEU A 90 47.26 15.66 21.83
N GLY A 91 46.29 16.52 21.52
CA GLY A 91 45.68 16.58 20.19
C GLY A 91 46.61 17.27 19.20
N ILE A 92 47.29 16.51 18.34
CA ILE A 92 47.90 17.05 17.12
C ILE A 92 46.74 17.42 16.19
N GLY A 93 46.52 18.72 15.97
CA GLY A 93 45.52 19.22 15.05
C GLY A 93 45.92 18.96 13.60
N VAL A 94 45.54 17.79 13.07
CA VAL A 94 45.60 17.54 11.62
C VAL A 94 44.55 18.42 10.96
N LEU A 95 45.01 19.40 10.19
CA LEU A 95 44.15 20.20 9.34
C LEU A 95 43.68 19.32 8.18
N LEU A 96 42.52 18.67 8.32
CA LEU A 96 41.85 17.95 7.24
C LEU A 96 41.37 18.99 6.21
N VAL A 97 42.25 19.32 5.26
CA VAL A 97 41.87 20.02 4.04
C VAL A 97 41.06 19.02 3.22
N SER A 98 39.73 19.18 3.24
CA SER A 98 38.85 18.49 2.31
C SER A 98 39.22 18.90 0.89
N LEU A 99 40.00 18.07 0.19
CA LEU A 99 40.10 18.15 -1.27
C LEU A 99 38.75 17.72 -1.85
N SER A 100 37.83 18.67 -1.95
CA SER A 100 36.71 18.56 -2.87
C SER A 100 37.30 18.50 -4.28
N ALA A 101 37.40 17.30 -4.84
CA ALA A 101 37.59 17.14 -6.27
C ALA A 101 36.49 17.94 -6.99
N GLU A 102 36.89 18.84 -7.90
CA GLU A 102 35.91 19.56 -8.72
C GLU A 102 35.07 18.53 -9.48
N ALA A 103 33.75 18.68 -9.38
CA ALA A 103 32.84 17.77 -10.04
C ALA A 103 32.98 17.90 -11.56
N GLY A 104 32.96 16.77 -12.27
CA GLY A 104 33.03 16.74 -13.72
C GLY A 104 31.90 17.57 -14.35
N ILE A 105 32.20 18.24 -15.47
CA ILE A 105 31.26 19.14 -16.15
C ILE A 105 30.13 18.32 -16.78
N GLY A 106 28.96 18.29 -16.14
CA GLY A 106 27.77 17.63 -16.66
C GLY A 106 26.70 17.39 -15.60
N ARG A 107 25.61 16.74 -16.02
CA ARG A 107 24.56 16.21 -15.13
C ARG A 107 24.08 14.86 -15.62
N THR A 108 23.82 13.94 -14.70
CA THR A 108 22.96 12.79 -14.97
C THR A 108 21.54 13.31 -15.19
N ARG A 109 20.87 12.89 -16.26
CA ARG A 109 19.53 13.38 -16.60
C ARG A 109 18.47 12.43 -16.05
N GLY A 110 17.46 13.00 -15.39
CA GLY A 110 16.22 12.29 -15.09
C GLY A 110 15.00 13.02 -15.63
N TYR A 111 13.87 12.31 -15.65
CA TYR A 111 12.61 12.74 -16.27
C TYR A 111 11.45 12.44 -15.33
N ALA A 112 10.72 13.47 -14.92
CA ALA A 112 9.50 13.33 -14.12
C ALA A 112 8.27 13.13 -15.02
N ALA A 113 7.34 12.29 -14.59
CA ALA A 113 6.05 12.06 -15.24
C ALA A 113 4.93 11.78 -14.22
N VAL A 114 3.69 11.79 -14.69
CA VAL A 114 2.52 11.28 -13.95
C VAL A 114 1.81 10.28 -14.87
N SER A 115 1.48 9.09 -14.36
CA SER A 115 0.78 8.07 -15.14
C SER A 115 -0.71 8.39 -15.29
N PRO A 116 -1.42 7.74 -16.24
CA PRO A 116 -2.88 7.86 -16.35
C PRO A 116 -3.64 7.48 -15.06
N LEU A 117 -3.04 6.66 -14.18
CA LEU A 117 -3.61 6.25 -12.89
C LEU A 117 -3.24 7.20 -11.73
N GLY A 118 -2.71 8.40 -12.04
CA GLY A 118 -2.24 9.37 -11.06
C GLY A 118 -0.90 9.03 -10.40
N GLU A 119 -0.12 8.09 -10.95
CA GLU A 119 1.15 7.69 -10.35
C GLU A 119 2.27 8.70 -10.67
N ALA A 120 2.80 9.41 -9.66
CA ALA A 120 4.06 10.13 -9.77
C ALA A 120 5.24 9.20 -10.10
N GLN A 121 6.02 9.56 -11.12
CA GLN A 121 7.11 8.76 -11.68
C GLN A 121 8.38 9.61 -11.89
N TYR A 122 9.57 8.99 -11.75
CA TYR A 122 10.84 9.60 -12.12
C TYR A 122 11.83 8.59 -12.70
N SER A 123 12.24 8.78 -13.96
CA SER A 123 13.14 7.88 -14.69
C SER A 123 14.55 8.46 -14.80
N ILE A 124 15.59 7.66 -14.55
CA ILE A 124 17.00 7.98 -14.83
C ILE A 124 17.58 6.88 -15.75
N PRO A 125 17.70 7.13 -17.07
CA PRO A 125 18.33 6.17 -17.99
C PRO A 125 19.82 5.98 -17.70
N LEU A 126 20.29 4.73 -17.72
CA LEU A 126 21.71 4.41 -17.58
C LEU A 126 22.39 4.54 -18.95
N ALA A 127 23.37 5.44 -19.06
CA ALA A 127 24.16 5.61 -20.27
C ALA A 127 25.13 4.42 -20.45
N VAL A 128 24.97 3.69 -21.54
CA VAL A 128 25.80 2.53 -21.93
C VAL A 128 26.33 2.69 -23.37
N PRO A 129 27.54 2.19 -23.69
CA PRO A 129 28.04 2.20 -25.07
C PRO A 129 27.15 1.43 -26.05
N PRO A 130 27.06 1.85 -27.32
CA PRO A 130 26.25 1.15 -28.32
C PRO A 130 26.84 -0.22 -28.67
N GLY A 131 25.98 -1.24 -28.69
CA GLY A 131 26.33 -2.56 -29.21
C GLY A 131 26.19 -2.65 -30.74
N THR A 132 26.91 -3.59 -31.35
CA THR A 132 26.86 -3.89 -32.79
C THR A 132 25.43 -4.07 -33.27
N ASN A 133 25.12 -3.51 -34.44
CA ASN A 133 23.79 -3.57 -35.08
C ASN A 133 22.63 -3.06 -34.19
N GLY A 134 22.90 -2.16 -33.24
CA GLY A 134 21.89 -1.64 -32.32
C GLY A 134 21.47 -2.63 -31.22
N MET A 135 22.24 -3.70 -31.00
CA MET A 135 22.05 -4.63 -29.88
C MET A 135 22.65 -4.03 -28.59
N THR A 136 21.98 -2.98 -28.10
CA THR A 136 22.34 -2.23 -26.90
C THR A 136 21.28 -2.46 -25.81
N PRO A 137 21.65 -2.83 -24.57
CA PRO A 137 20.71 -2.86 -23.46
C PRO A 137 20.12 -1.47 -23.20
N ALA A 138 18.81 -1.40 -22.94
CA ALA A 138 18.14 -0.18 -22.51
C ALA A 138 17.73 -0.35 -21.05
N LEU A 139 18.40 0.35 -20.14
CA LEU A 139 18.17 0.29 -18.70
C LEU A 139 17.88 1.67 -18.12
N SER A 140 17.13 1.70 -17.03
CA SER A 140 16.87 2.90 -16.26
C SER A 140 16.67 2.58 -14.79
N LEU A 141 16.69 3.62 -13.96
CA LEU A 141 16.23 3.59 -12.58
C LEU A 141 14.88 4.28 -12.56
N GLU A 142 13.86 3.56 -12.12
CA GLU A 142 12.46 4.01 -12.18
C GLU A 142 11.91 4.16 -10.77
N TYR A 143 11.63 5.40 -10.37
CA TYR A 143 10.82 5.71 -9.21
C TYR A 143 9.33 5.66 -9.60
N ARG A 144 8.53 4.98 -8.77
CA ARG A 144 7.07 4.88 -8.84
C ARG A 144 6.51 4.92 -7.43
N HIS A 145 5.66 5.90 -7.13
CA HIS A 145 5.29 6.14 -5.73
C HIS A 145 4.46 5.02 -5.07
N ARG A 146 3.80 4.15 -5.84
CA ARG A 146 3.03 3.01 -5.32
C ARG A 146 3.89 1.77 -5.07
N THR A 147 5.14 1.76 -5.54
CA THR A 147 6.08 0.63 -5.35
C THR A 147 6.63 0.64 -3.92
N ARG A 148 6.15 -0.26 -3.05
CA ARG A 148 6.48 -0.27 -1.62
C ARG A 148 7.87 -0.79 -1.26
N GLY A 149 8.52 -1.55 -2.14
CA GLY A 149 9.87 -2.09 -1.92
C GLY A 149 10.64 -2.30 -3.23
N GLY A 150 11.93 -2.64 -3.13
CA GLY A 150 12.79 -2.82 -4.30
C GLY A 150 14.28 -2.88 -3.98
N LEU A 151 15.09 -3.27 -4.96
CA LEU A 151 16.55 -3.34 -4.80
C LEU A 151 17.21 -1.97 -4.57
N LEU A 152 16.48 -0.86 -4.70
CA LEU A 152 16.97 0.52 -4.57
C LEU A 152 16.27 1.30 -3.45
N GLY A 153 15.64 0.59 -2.51
CA GLY A 153 14.79 1.19 -1.47
C GLY A 153 13.36 1.47 -1.97
N VAL A 154 12.56 2.11 -1.12
CA VAL A 154 11.14 2.39 -1.38
C VAL A 154 10.93 3.22 -2.65
N GLY A 155 9.94 2.82 -3.45
CA GLY A 155 9.59 3.45 -4.71
C GLY A 155 10.51 3.14 -5.90
N TRP A 156 11.71 2.59 -5.71
CA TRP A 156 12.71 2.47 -6.78
C TRP A 156 12.90 1.04 -7.32
N SER A 157 12.96 0.95 -8.65
CA SER A 157 13.17 -0.29 -9.40
C SER A 157 14.19 -0.10 -10.54
N ILE A 158 14.66 -1.20 -11.12
CA ILE A 158 15.52 -1.19 -12.33
C ILE A 158 14.63 -1.47 -13.55
N GLY A 159 14.45 -0.46 -14.40
CA GLY A 159 13.76 -0.57 -15.69
C GLY A 159 14.62 -1.29 -16.74
N GLY A 160 13.94 -1.94 -17.70
CA GLY A 160 14.59 -2.68 -18.80
C GLY A 160 14.85 -4.17 -18.52
N LEU A 161 14.47 -4.67 -17.35
CA LEU A 161 14.54 -6.09 -16.98
C LEU A 161 13.19 -6.78 -17.25
N SER A 162 13.03 -7.32 -18.46
CA SER A 162 11.80 -8.01 -18.87
C SER A 162 11.69 -9.42 -18.26
N GLN A 163 10.47 -9.88 -18.01
CA GLN A 163 10.17 -11.22 -17.52
C GLN A 163 8.79 -11.72 -17.94
N ILE A 164 8.65 -13.03 -18.05
CA ILE A 164 7.35 -13.70 -18.05
C ILE A 164 7.08 -14.21 -16.63
N THR A 165 5.99 -13.78 -16.02
CA THR A 165 5.55 -14.26 -14.71
C THR A 165 4.31 -15.13 -14.84
N ARG A 166 4.01 -15.91 -13.80
CA ARG A 166 2.64 -16.35 -13.56
C ARG A 166 1.82 -15.16 -13.06
N CYS A 167 0.57 -15.06 -13.49
CA CYS A 167 -0.36 -14.03 -13.06
C CYS A 167 -1.74 -14.63 -12.70
N PRO A 168 -2.53 -13.96 -11.84
CA PRO A 168 -3.83 -14.44 -11.41
C PRO A 168 -4.77 -14.73 -12.59
N ARG A 169 -5.74 -15.61 -12.34
CA ARG A 169 -6.96 -15.69 -13.16
C ARG A 169 -7.93 -14.62 -12.69
N THR A 170 -8.67 -14.04 -13.62
CA THR A 170 -9.64 -12.97 -13.32
C THR A 170 -11.01 -13.36 -13.86
N ILE A 171 -12.08 -12.91 -13.22
CA ILE A 171 -13.45 -13.14 -13.71
C ILE A 171 -13.63 -12.64 -15.15
N ALA A 172 -13.06 -11.47 -15.49
CA ALA A 172 -13.14 -10.89 -16.83
C ALA A 172 -12.49 -11.75 -17.94
N GLN A 173 -11.42 -12.50 -17.64
CA GLN A 173 -10.65 -13.25 -18.64
C GLN A 173 -10.85 -14.77 -18.58
N ASP A 174 -11.14 -15.32 -17.40
CA ASP A 174 -11.22 -16.76 -17.13
C ASP A 174 -12.59 -17.21 -16.59
N GLY A 175 -13.46 -16.27 -16.20
CA GLY A 175 -14.71 -16.59 -15.50
C GLY A 175 -14.53 -17.09 -14.07
N VAL A 176 -13.35 -16.87 -13.46
CA VAL A 176 -13.04 -17.22 -12.06
C VAL A 176 -11.86 -16.38 -11.54
N SER A 177 -11.93 -15.85 -10.32
CA SER A 177 -10.74 -15.33 -9.61
C SER A 177 -9.92 -16.50 -9.05
N ALA A 178 -8.58 -16.43 -9.16
CA ALA A 178 -7.69 -17.38 -8.50
C ALA A 178 -6.22 -16.96 -8.58
N ALA A 179 -5.50 -17.09 -7.47
CA ALA A 179 -4.08 -16.84 -7.37
C ALA A 179 -3.26 -17.85 -8.20
N PRO A 180 -2.01 -17.52 -8.59
CA PRO A 180 -1.10 -18.47 -9.20
C PRO A 180 -0.77 -19.63 -8.24
N LEU A 181 -1.02 -20.87 -8.64
CA LEU A 181 -0.78 -22.06 -7.80
C LEU A 181 0.54 -22.78 -8.12
N ARG A 182 1.34 -22.22 -9.05
CA ARG A 182 2.50 -22.88 -9.70
C ARG A 182 2.09 -24.23 -10.29
N SER A 183 1.09 -24.16 -11.17
CA SER A 183 0.41 -25.32 -11.73
C SER A 183 0.15 -25.16 -13.23
N THR A 184 -0.48 -26.14 -13.87
CA THR A 184 -0.96 -26.01 -15.25
C THR A 184 -2.31 -25.30 -15.40
N VAL A 185 -3.01 -24.94 -14.31
CA VAL A 185 -4.23 -24.11 -14.39
C VAL A 185 -3.96 -22.61 -14.39
N ASP A 186 -2.74 -22.19 -14.07
CA ASP A 186 -2.34 -20.78 -13.99
C ASP A 186 -2.30 -20.09 -15.36
N ARG A 187 -1.96 -18.79 -15.36
CA ARG A 187 -1.82 -17.95 -16.54
C ARG A 187 -0.48 -17.25 -16.56
N PHE A 188 -0.05 -16.82 -17.74
CA PHE A 188 1.24 -16.17 -17.95
C PHE A 188 1.04 -14.72 -18.37
N CYS A 189 1.92 -13.85 -17.90
CA CYS A 189 1.96 -12.44 -18.27
C CYS A 189 3.39 -12.05 -18.63
N LEU A 190 3.59 -11.40 -19.79
CA LEU A 190 4.85 -10.81 -20.23
C LEU A 190 4.87 -9.35 -19.76
N ASP A 191 5.76 -9.00 -18.83
CA ASP A 191 5.85 -7.65 -18.25
C ASP A 191 4.50 -7.11 -17.74
N GLY A 192 3.70 -7.99 -17.14
CA GLY A 192 2.33 -7.72 -16.66
C GLY A 192 1.24 -7.80 -17.74
N GLN A 193 1.58 -7.81 -19.03
CA GLN A 193 0.61 -7.99 -20.12
C GLN A 193 0.19 -9.45 -20.27
N ARG A 194 -1.12 -9.70 -20.20
CA ARG A 194 -1.70 -11.03 -20.27
C ARG A 194 -1.35 -11.77 -21.56
N LEU A 195 -0.92 -13.03 -21.43
CA LEU A 195 -0.74 -13.92 -22.59
C LEU A 195 -2.02 -14.71 -22.88
N VAL A 196 -2.39 -14.76 -24.15
CA VAL A 196 -3.56 -15.46 -24.72
C VAL A 196 -3.08 -16.54 -25.67
N VAL A 197 -3.51 -17.79 -25.48
CA VAL A 197 -3.06 -18.93 -26.28
C VAL A 197 -3.63 -18.91 -27.70
N VAL A 198 -2.82 -19.30 -28.68
CA VAL A 198 -3.18 -19.37 -30.10
C VAL A 198 -3.52 -20.81 -30.48
N GLY A 199 -4.75 -21.02 -30.97
CA GLY A 199 -5.22 -22.31 -31.49
C GLY A 199 -5.69 -23.30 -30.40
N PRO A 200 -6.01 -24.54 -30.79
CA PRO A 200 -6.77 -25.47 -29.96
C PRO A 200 -5.92 -26.29 -28.98
N SER A 201 -4.62 -26.04 -28.86
CA SER A 201 -3.70 -26.90 -28.09
C SER A 201 -3.97 -26.90 -26.58
N GLY A 202 -4.75 -25.94 -26.07
CA GLY A 202 -4.91 -25.69 -24.64
C GLY A 202 -3.80 -24.80 -24.09
N TYR A 203 -4.10 -24.02 -23.05
CA TYR A 203 -3.24 -22.94 -22.57
C TYR A 203 -1.84 -23.43 -22.18
N SER A 204 -1.76 -24.33 -21.21
CA SER A 204 -0.48 -24.82 -20.64
C SER A 204 0.13 -26.01 -21.40
N ALA A 205 -0.19 -26.18 -22.68
CA ALA A 205 0.30 -27.32 -23.46
C ALA A 205 1.80 -27.21 -23.80
N PRO A 206 2.52 -28.34 -23.93
CA PRO A 206 3.91 -28.33 -24.37
C PRO A 206 4.07 -27.63 -25.73
N ASN A 207 4.87 -26.57 -25.75
CA ASN A 207 5.14 -25.72 -26.91
C ASN A 207 3.94 -24.90 -27.44
N ALA A 208 2.96 -24.57 -26.58
CA ALA A 208 1.89 -23.63 -26.90
C ALA A 208 2.44 -22.26 -27.41
N GLU A 209 1.77 -21.69 -28.41
CA GLU A 209 2.01 -20.33 -28.91
C GLU A 209 1.03 -19.35 -28.26
N TYR A 210 1.46 -18.12 -27.99
CA TYR A 210 0.65 -17.07 -27.38
C TYR A 210 0.85 -15.71 -28.06
N ARG A 211 -0.11 -14.81 -27.83
CA ARG A 211 -0.04 -13.36 -28.07
C ARG A 211 -0.27 -12.58 -26.78
N THR A 212 0.12 -11.32 -26.73
CA THR A 212 -0.33 -10.40 -25.68
C THR A 212 -1.78 -9.99 -25.96
N GLU A 213 -2.60 -9.89 -24.92
CA GLU A 213 -4.00 -9.45 -25.00
C GLU A 213 -4.14 -8.06 -25.63
N ILE A 214 -3.36 -7.09 -25.12
CA ILE A 214 -3.05 -5.87 -25.87
C ILE A 214 -1.95 -6.23 -26.87
N GLU A 215 -2.31 -6.40 -28.15
CA GLU A 215 -1.42 -6.99 -29.15
C GLU A 215 -0.16 -6.12 -29.39
N SER A 216 1.00 -6.77 -29.24
CA SER A 216 2.34 -6.22 -29.43
C SER A 216 2.96 -6.66 -30.77
N PHE A 217 2.23 -7.49 -31.51
CA PHE A 217 2.64 -8.27 -32.68
C PHE A 217 3.76 -9.28 -32.42
N ALA A 218 4.16 -9.48 -31.16
CA ALA A 218 5.11 -10.49 -30.76
C ALA A 218 4.52 -11.90 -30.90
N ARG A 219 5.36 -12.88 -31.25
CA ARG A 219 5.02 -14.30 -31.22
C ARG A 219 5.71 -14.94 -30.03
N ILE A 220 4.95 -15.28 -29.00
CA ILE A 220 5.45 -15.94 -27.80
C ILE A 220 5.26 -17.46 -27.96
N ARG A 221 6.25 -18.26 -27.57
CA ARG A 221 6.14 -19.72 -27.49
C ARG A 221 6.67 -20.21 -26.15
N ALA A 222 5.91 -21.05 -25.46
CA ALA A 222 6.50 -21.96 -24.48
C ALA A 222 7.48 -22.89 -25.21
N VAL A 223 8.54 -23.33 -24.54
CA VAL A 223 9.52 -24.26 -25.11
C VAL A 223 9.86 -25.31 -24.07
N GLN A 224 9.58 -26.57 -24.42
CA GLN A 224 9.60 -27.73 -23.51
C GLN A 224 8.69 -27.52 -22.28
N GLY A 225 8.49 -28.56 -21.48
CA GLY A 225 7.60 -28.51 -20.32
C GLY A 225 6.87 -29.82 -20.08
N ASN A 226 6.11 -29.88 -18.99
CA ASN A 226 5.28 -31.04 -18.64
C ASN A 226 3.97 -30.62 -17.96
N SER A 227 3.04 -31.56 -17.82
CA SER A 227 1.70 -31.34 -17.27
C SER A 227 1.66 -30.96 -15.78
N THR A 228 2.78 -31.02 -15.07
CA THR A 228 2.91 -30.69 -13.64
C THR A 228 3.48 -29.29 -13.44
N ASN A 229 4.61 -28.99 -14.10
CA ASN A 229 5.40 -27.77 -13.88
C ASN A 229 5.10 -26.66 -14.89
N GLY A 230 4.40 -26.97 -16.00
CA GLY A 230 4.22 -26.04 -17.12
C GLY A 230 5.47 -25.90 -18.00
N PRO A 231 5.65 -24.75 -18.67
CA PRO A 231 6.79 -24.48 -19.57
C PRO A 231 8.15 -24.56 -18.87
N ALA A 232 9.15 -25.11 -19.56
CA ALA A 232 10.53 -25.08 -19.06
C ALA A 232 11.15 -23.69 -19.23
N HIS A 233 10.97 -23.09 -20.41
CA HIS A 233 11.36 -21.72 -20.74
C HIS A 233 10.43 -21.15 -21.82
N PHE A 234 10.60 -19.88 -22.18
CA PHE A 234 9.87 -19.23 -23.25
C PHE A 234 10.80 -18.61 -24.29
N THR A 235 10.29 -18.47 -25.51
CA THR A 235 10.88 -17.66 -26.58
C THR A 235 9.87 -16.63 -27.06
N VAL A 236 10.33 -15.40 -27.33
CA VAL A 236 9.51 -14.32 -27.87
C VAL A 236 10.18 -13.78 -29.12
N GLU A 237 9.52 -13.88 -30.27
CA GLU A 237 9.93 -13.20 -31.49
C GLU A 237 9.16 -11.89 -31.62
N SER A 238 9.88 -10.77 -31.53
CA SER A 238 9.32 -9.43 -31.60
C SER A 238 9.13 -8.97 -33.06
N ALA A 239 8.25 -7.98 -33.27
CA ALA A 239 7.99 -7.40 -34.58
C ALA A 239 9.22 -6.72 -35.23
N ASP A 240 10.23 -6.30 -34.45
CA ASP A 240 11.49 -5.77 -34.97
C ASP A 240 12.46 -6.86 -35.47
N GLY A 241 12.07 -8.13 -35.34
CA GLY A 241 12.83 -9.29 -35.75
C GLY A 241 13.78 -9.86 -34.68
N ARG A 242 13.98 -9.20 -33.53
CA ARG A 242 14.76 -9.77 -32.41
C ARG A 242 14.05 -10.97 -31.79
N ILE A 243 14.85 -11.86 -31.24
CA ILE A 243 14.42 -13.09 -30.54
C ILE A 243 14.88 -12.98 -29.09
N TYR A 244 13.96 -13.14 -28.16
CA TYR A 244 14.17 -13.06 -26.72
C TYR A 244 13.98 -14.46 -26.13
N GLU A 245 14.85 -14.87 -25.20
CA GLU A 245 14.82 -16.16 -24.50
C GLU A 245 14.64 -15.86 -23.00
N TYR A 246 13.67 -16.52 -22.35
CA TYR A 246 13.30 -16.27 -20.95
C TYR A 246 13.36 -17.56 -20.14
N GLY A 247 14.13 -17.59 -19.05
CA GLY A 247 14.27 -18.75 -18.17
C GLY A 247 14.94 -19.98 -18.81
N ALA A 248 15.72 -19.80 -19.88
CA ALA A 248 16.46 -20.88 -20.53
C ALA A 248 17.75 -21.29 -19.77
N THR A 249 18.15 -20.52 -18.75
CA THR A 249 19.23 -20.83 -17.81
C THR A 249 18.66 -21.05 -16.40
N HIS A 250 19.42 -21.67 -15.49
CA HIS A 250 18.95 -21.90 -14.11
C HIS A 250 18.67 -20.58 -13.40
N ASP A 251 19.63 -19.66 -13.41
CA ASP A 251 19.57 -18.36 -12.73
C ASP A 251 18.43 -17.45 -13.22
N SER A 252 17.90 -17.70 -14.42
CA SER A 252 16.76 -16.96 -14.98
C SER A 252 15.42 -17.69 -14.82
N ARG A 253 15.39 -18.93 -14.31
CA ARG A 253 14.16 -19.72 -14.12
C ARG A 253 13.87 -19.90 -12.63
N ILE A 254 13.04 -19.02 -12.10
CA ILE A 254 12.84 -18.88 -10.66
C ILE A 254 11.84 -19.94 -10.16
N ASP A 255 12.33 -21.14 -9.84
CA ASP A 255 11.52 -22.31 -9.44
C ASP A 255 11.66 -22.74 -7.97
N GLY A 256 12.23 -21.86 -7.14
CA GLY A 256 12.32 -22.00 -5.69
C GLY A 256 13.75 -22.20 -5.21
N VAL A 257 13.92 -22.58 -3.94
CA VAL A 257 15.26 -22.79 -3.38
C VAL A 257 15.92 -23.98 -4.07
N GLN A 258 17.01 -23.71 -4.80
CA GLN A 258 17.90 -24.71 -5.41
C GLN A 258 17.20 -25.74 -6.32
N GLY A 259 16.18 -25.33 -7.09
CA GLY A 259 15.49 -26.23 -8.04
C GLY A 259 14.65 -27.35 -7.40
N SER A 260 14.39 -27.27 -6.09
CA SER A 260 13.83 -28.36 -5.29
C SER A 260 12.30 -28.31 -5.08
N SER A 261 11.61 -27.28 -5.59
CA SER A 261 10.18 -27.11 -5.32
C SER A 261 9.26 -27.79 -6.35
N THR A 262 8.30 -28.56 -5.86
CA THR A 262 7.15 -29.01 -6.67
C THR A 262 6.36 -27.80 -7.16
N GLY A 263 6.01 -27.75 -8.44
CA GLY A 263 5.21 -26.68 -9.08
C GLY A 263 5.94 -25.91 -10.21
N GLY A 264 7.26 -26.07 -10.34
CA GLY A 264 8.03 -25.34 -11.35
C GLY A 264 8.11 -23.83 -11.11
N ALA A 265 8.50 -23.10 -12.15
CA ALA A 265 8.91 -21.69 -12.04
C ALA A 265 7.74 -20.75 -11.74
N ARG A 266 7.93 -19.77 -10.83
CA ARG A 266 7.03 -18.63 -10.64
C ARG A 266 7.26 -17.52 -11.69
N ALA A 267 8.50 -17.42 -12.18
CA ALA A 267 8.92 -16.44 -13.18
C ALA A 267 10.04 -16.99 -14.07
N TRP A 268 10.07 -16.53 -15.31
CA TRP A 268 11.12 -16.73 -16.31
C TRP A 268 11.65 -15.36 -16.69
N ALA A 269 12.79 -14.98 -16.12
CA ALA A 269 13.46 -13.72 -16.42
C ALA A 269 14.11 -13.76 -17.81
N LEU A 270 14.19 -12.62 -18.49
CA LEU A 270 14.90 -12.49 -19.76
C LEU A 270 16.37 -12.90 -19.60
N ASN A 271 16.82 -13.95 -20.29
CA ASN A 271 18.21 -14.43 -20.19
C ASN A 271 19.04 -14.09 -21.44
N ARG A 272 18.40 -13.86 -22.60
CA ARG A 272 19.09 -13.47 -23.84
C ARG A 272 18.18 -12.70 -24.79
N ILE A 273 18.74 -11.69 -25.47
CA ILE A 273 18.21 -11.11 -26.70
C ILE A 273 19.19 -11.43 -27.84
N ARG A 274 18.70 -11.86 -29.00
CA ARG A 274 19.49 -12.15 -30.21
C ARG A 274 18.86 -11.47 -31.44
N ASP A 275 19.67 -10.85 -32.29
CA ASP A 275 19.22 -10.35 -33.59
C ASP A 275 19.24 -11.44 -34.69
N ARG A 276 18.78 -11.12 -35.90
CA ARG A 276 18.81 -12.07 -37.03
C ARG A 276 20.20 -12.28 -37.64
N ALA A 277 21.21 -11.48 -37.25
CA ALA A 277 22.59 -11.67 -37.68
C ALA A 277 23.36 -12.67 -36.77
N GLY A 278 22.98 -12.75 -35.49
CA GLY A 278 23.60 -13.61 -34.48
C GLY A 278 24.25 -12.86 -33.32
N ASN A 279 24.16 -11.52 -33.29
CA ASN A 279 24.62 -10.70 -32.17
C ASN A 279 23.73 -10.94 -30.94
N VAL A 280 24.33 -10.97 -29.74
CA VAL A 280 23.59 -11.24 -28.50
C VAL A 280 23.81 -10.19 -27.40
N ILE A 281 22.79 -10.08 -26.55
CA ILE A 281 22.84 -9.52 -25.20
C ILE A 281 22.44 -10.66 -24.26
N ASP A 282 23.31 -11.02 -23.32
CA ASP A 282 23.08 -12.07 -22.32
C ASP A 282 22.87 -11.43 -20.94
N PHE A 283 21.85 -11.89 -20.21
CA PHE A 283 21.49 -11.42 -18.87
C PHE A 283 21.76 -12.54 -17.88
N ARG A 284 22.43 -12.24 -16.77
CA ARG A 284 22.80 -13.18 -15.72
C ARG A 284 22.29 -12.70 -14.38
N TYR A 285 21.83 -13.62 -13.55
CA TYR A 285 21.15 -13.35 -12.29
C TYR A 285 21.86 -14.01 -11.10
N THR A 286 21.42 -13.66 -9.90
CA THR A 286 21.76 -14.35 -8.65
C THR A 286 20.49 -14.59 -7.86
N GLU A 287 20.18 -15.86 -7.63
CA GLU A 287 19.13 -16.33 -6.75
C GLU A 287 19.60 -16.33 -5.29
N GLU A 288 18.69 -16.10 -4.34
CA GLU A 288 18.98 -16.25 -2.93
C GLU A 288 19.07 -17.71 -2.50
N SER A 289 20.01 -18.02 -1.61
CA SER A 289 20.31 -19.42 -1.24
C SER A 289 19.24 -20.10 -0.37
N VAL A 290 18.30 -19.33 0.16
CA VAL A 290 17.27 -19.75 1.13
C VAL A 290 15.86 -19.22 0.82
N SER A 291 15.66 -18.50 -0.28
CA SER A 291 14.34 -17.99 -0.71
C SER A 291 14.27 -17.92 -2.24
N ALA A 292 13.07 -17.75 -2.82
CA ALA A 292 12.87 -17.56 -4.25
C ALA A 292 13.05 -16.08 -4.70
N ALA A 293 13.74 -15.27 -3.91
CA ALA A 293 14.19 -13.94 -4.33
C ALA A 293 15.39 -14.04 -5.30
N PHE A 294 15.48 -13.12 -6.25
CA PHE A 294 16.54 -13.09 -7.27
C PHE A 294 16.82 -11.64 -7.71
N ARG A 295 17.99 -11.41 -8.29
CA ARG A 295 18.43 -10.09 -8.78
C ARG A 295 19.32 -10.20 -10.00
N ILE A 296 19.37 -9.17 -10.84
CA ILE A 296 20.32 -9.09 -11.96
C ILE A 296 21.75 -9.00 -11.40
N ALA A 297 22.67 -9.80 -11.93
CA ALA A 297 24.08 -9.82 -11.53
C ALA A 297 24.95 -9.09 -12.56
N SER A 298 24.81 -9.46 -13.84
CA SER A 298 25.38 -8.67 -14.94
C SER A 298 24.68 -8.88 -16.28
N ILE A 299 24.90 -7.95 -17.20
CA ILE A 299 24.43 -8.00 -18.60
C ILE A 299 25.64 -7.87 -19.52
N LEU A 300 25.88 -8.87 -20.34
CA LEU A 300 27.02 -8.93 -21.26
C LEU A 300 26.53 -8.75 -22.69
N TYR A 301 27.17 -7.88 -23.46
CA TYR A 301 26.74 -7.58 -24.82
C TYR A 301 27.88 -7.26 -25.77
N ASN A 302 27.53 -6.96 -27.02
CA ASN A 302 28.45 -6.82 -28.13
C ASN A 302 29.27 -8.12 -28.36
N ALA A 303 28.56 -9.25 -28.31
CA ALA A 303 29.07 -10.61 -28.51
C ALA A 303 28.39 -11.29 -29.72
N HIS A 304 29.07 -12.27 -30.33
CA HIS A 304 28.55 -13.05 -31.44
C HIS A 304 29.00 -14.53 -31.33
N PRO A 305 28.18 -15.41 -30.70
CA PRO A 305 28.62 -16.76 -30.33
C PRO A 305 29.03 -17.64 -31.51
N ALA A 306 28.37 -17.52 -32.66
CA ALA A 306 28.65 -18.35 -33.84
C ALA A 306 30.02 -18.06 -34.50
N THR A 307 30.66 -16.93 -34.17
CA THR A 307 32.02 -16.57 -34.62
C THR A 307 33.05 -16.65 -33.49
N GLY A 308 32.64 -17.08 -32.29
CA GLY A 308 33.50 -17.07 -31.09
C GLY A 308 33.80 -15.67 -30.54
N THR A 309 33.08 -14.63 -30.99
CA THR A 309 33.27 -13.26 -30.49
C THR A 309 32.67 -13.15 -29.09
N VAL A 310 33.53 -13.06 -28.08
CA VAL A 310 33.14 -12.84 -26.68
C VAL A 310 32.57 -11.43 -26.46
N ALA A 311 31.83 -11.25 -25.37
CA ALA A 311 31.33 -9.93 -24.99
C ALA A 311 32.50 -9.01 -24.64
N SER A 312 32.52 -7.84 -25.29
CA SER A 312 33.46 -6.75 -24.99
C SER A 312 32.91 -5.75 -23.97
N HIS A 313 31.60 -5.79 -23.72
CA HIS A 313 30.93 -4.89 -22.79
C HIS A 313 30.15 -5.66 -21.73
N GLU A 314 30.18 -5.16 -20.50
CA GLU A 314 29.43 -5.70 -19.36
C GLU A 314 28.80 -4.54 -18.56
N ILE A 315 27.58 -4.76 -18.05
CA ILE A 315 26.93 -3.92 -17.04
C ILE A 315 26.84 -4.77 -15.79
N ALA A 316 27.65 -4.47 -14.77
CA ALA A 316 27.77 -5.26 -13.55
C ALA A 316 27.08 -4.57 -12.37
N PHE A 317 26.31 -5.34 -11.59
CA PHE A 317 25.52 -4.85 -10.46
C PHE A 317 26.15 -5.33 -9.15
N THR A 318 26.62 -4.38 -8.32
CA THR A 318 27.15 -4.64 -6.98
C THR A 318 26.09 -4.34 -5.94
N TYR A 319 25.97 -5.21 -4.95
CA TYR A 319 24.97 -5.12 -3.89
C TYR A 319 25.61 -5.11 -2.50
N GLU A 320 25.00 -4.38 -1.57
CA GLU A 320 25.31 -4.42 -0.14
C GLU A 320 24.15 -5.04 0.65
N ASN A 321 24.43 -5.45 1.90
CA ASN A 321 23.39 -5.95 2.79
C ASN A 321 22.42 -4.81 3.15
N ARG A 322 21.12 -5.11 3.14
CA ARG A 322 20.11 -4.24 3.77
C ARG A 322 20.29 -4.23 5.30
N PRO A 323 19.96 -3.14 6.00
CA PRO A 323 19.75 -3.17 7.44
C PRO A 323 18.73 -4.24 7.84
N ASN A 324 19.00 -4.93 8.95
CA ASN A 324 18.18 -6.06 9.41
C ASN A 324 16.72 -5.68 9.79
N GLN A 325 16.39 -4.39 9.87
CA GLN A 325 15.06 -3.89 10.22
C GLN A 325 14.17 -3.61 8.99
N GLU A 326 14.68 -3.85 7.77
CA GLU A 326 13.98 -3.55 6.52
C GLU A 326 14.08 -4.69 5.50
N ILE A 327 14.13 -5.94 5.95
CA ILE A 327 14.22 -7.08 5.03
C ILE A 327 12.81 -7.36 4.51
N ASP A 328 12.59 -7.16 3.20
CA ASP A 328 11.32 -7.51 2.57
C ASP A 328 11.21 -9.04 2.57
N SER A 329 10.23 -9.58 3.32
CA SER A 329 10.01 -11.02 3.42
C SER A 329 8.54 -11.39 3.42
N GLY A 330 8.17 -12.33 2.58
CA GLY A 330 6.78 -12.80 2.45
C GLY A 330 6.71 -13.98 1.50
N PHE A 331 5.57 -14.18 0.87
CA PHE A 331 5.35 -15.30 -0.04
C PHE A 331 4.86 -14.84 -1.42
N VAL A 332 5.17 -15.64 -2.44
CA VAL A 332 4.55 -15.51 -3.77
C VAL A 332 4.23 -16.92 -4.26
N ALA A 333 2.95 -17.24 -4.40
CA ALA A 333 2.48 -18.56 -4.86
C ALA A 333 3.08 -19.73 -4.05
N GLY A 334 3.10 -19.62 -2.71
CA GLY A 334 3.64 -20.62 -1.79
C GLY A 334 5.17 -20.66 -1.69
N LEU A 335 5.91 -19.81 -2.42
CA LEU A 335 7.37 -19.71 -2.31
C LEU A 335 7.77 -18.55 -1.40
N PRO A 336 8.62 -18.76 -0.37
CA PRO A 336 9.11 -17.68 0.45
C PRO A 336 10.04 -16.77 -0.37
N ILE A 337 9.84 -15.47 -0.26
CA ILE A 337 10.68 -14.40 -0.79
C ILE A 337 11.37 -13.74 0.39
N ARG A 338 12.69 -13.51 0.31
CA ARG A 338 13.42 -12.76 1.33
C ARG A 338 14.56 -11.96 0.70
N GLN A 339 14.38 -10.66 0.55
CA GLN A 339 15.35 -9.78 -0.09
C GLN A 339 16.27 -9.14 0.96
N VAL A 340 17.49 -9.69 1.09
CA VAL A 340 18.47 -9.28 2.11
C VAL A 340 19.49 -8.25 1.62
N VAL A 341 19.42 -7.83 0.36
CA VAL A 341 20.37 -6.92 -0.27
C VAL A 341 19.70 -5.73 -0.97
N ARG A 342 20.46 -4.65 -1.13
CA ARG A 342 20.12 -3.46 -1.93
C ARG A 342 21.32 -3.08 -2.82
N LEU A 343 21.07 -2.34 -3.89
CA LEU A 343 22.07 -2.01 -4.90
C LEU A 343 23.03 -0.95 -4.36
N ASP A 344 24.32 -1.28 -4.33
CA ASP A 344 25.42 -0.38 -3.95
C ASP A 344 25.90 0.41 -5.17
N ARG A 345 26.06 -0.28 -6.31
CA ARG A 345 26.71 0.29 -7.50
C ARG A 345 26.35 -0.42 -8.79
N VAL A 346 26.33 0.33 -9.89
CA VAL A 346 26.38 -0.22 -11.26
C VAL A 346 27.67 0.25 -11.94
N ASP A 347 28.48 -0.70 -12.41
CA ASP A 347 29.62 -0.43 -13.28
C ASP A 347 29.26 -0.78 -14.72
N VAL A 348 29.60 0.11 -15.67
CA VAL A 348 29.54 -0.15 -17.12
C VAL A 348 30.98 -0.31 -17.60
N LEU A 349 31.31 -1.49 -18.10
CA LEU A 349 32.67 -1.91 -18.42
C LEU A 349 32.86 -2.14 -19.93
N TYR A 350 34.10 -1.93 -20.38
CA TYR A 350 34.61 -2.35 -21.68
C TYR A 350 35.94 -3.08 -21.46
N ASP A 351 36.07 -4.32 -21.98
CA ASP A 351 37.23 -5.20 -21.78
C ASP A 351 37.70 -5.23 -20.29
N SER A 352 36.73 -5.38 -19.38
CA SER A 352 36.87 -5.35 -17.91
C SER A 352 37.34 -4.02 -17.28
N ALA A 353 37.54 -2.95 -18.06
CA ALA A 353 37.82 -1.60 -17.56
C ALA A 353 36.52 -0.81 -17.35
N VAL A 354 36.37 -0.15 -16.19
CA VAL A 354 35.20 0.70 -15.89
C VAL A 354 35.20 1.95 -16.79
N LEU A 355 34.19 2.07 -17.64
CA LEU A 355 33.92 3.25 -18.48
C LEU A 355 33.01 4.26 -17.78
N ARG A 356 31.99 3.76 -17.08
CA ARG A 356 31.08 4.56 -16.24
C ARG A 356 30.73 3.81 -14.97
N ARG A 357 30.37 4.56 -13.94
CA ARG A 357 29.96 4.06 -12.64
C ARG A 357 28.79 4.89 -12.13
N TYR A 358 27.81 4.22 -11.53
CA TYR A 358 26.70 4.84 -10.81
C TYR A 358 26.76 4.34 -9.37
N ASP A 359 27.19 5.20 -8.47
CA ASP A 359 27.22 4.94 -7.03
C ASP A 359 25.90 5.38 -6.40
N PHE A 360 25.32 4.52 -5.56
CA PHE A 360 24.06 4.76 -4.86
C PHE A 360 24.36 5.07 -3.38
N THR A 361 23.74 6.11 -2.84
CA THR A 361 23.88 6.46 -1.42
C THR A 361 22.50 6.56 -0.80
N TYR A 362 22.25 5.77 0.24
CA TYR A 362 21.02 5.76 1.00
C TYR A 362 21.08 6.76 2.16
N GLU A 363 19.93 7.15 2.70
CA GLU A 363 19.87 7.85 3.97
C GLU A 363 20.47 6.98 5.09
N ALA A 364 21.22 7.60 6.01
CA ALA A 364 21.96 6.87 7.05
C ALA A 364 21.05 6.26 8.13
N ALA A 365 19.84 6.78 8.27
CA ALA A 365 18.77 6.19 9.06
C ALA A 365 17.67 5.71 8.09
N LEU A 366 16.96 4.65 8.48
CA LEU A 366 15.72 4.25 7.83
C LEU A 366 14.66 5.36 7.99
N SER A 367 13.68 5.38 7.10
CA SER A 367 12.55 6.28 7.19
C SER A 367 11.71 6.08 8.46
N SER A 368 10.75 6.97 8.69
CA SER A 368 9.69 6.77 9.69
C SER A 368 8.87 5.50 9.46
N GLY A 369 8.78 5.05 8.19
CA GLY A 369 8.20 3.78 7.77
C GLY A 369 9.18 2.60 7.77
N GLY A 370 10.35 2.74 8.40
CA GLY A 370 11.34 1.67 8.50
C GLY A 370 11.98 1.24 7.18
N ARG A 371 11.93 2.05 6.12
CA ARG A 371 12.46 1.71 4.77
C ARG A 371 13.65 2.58 4.36
N SER A 372 14.54 2.01 3.56
CA SER A 372 15.63 2.71 2.90
C SER A 372 15.12 3.65 1.83
N ARG A 373 15.68 4.86 1.83
CA ARG A 373 15.44 5.88 0.83
C ARG A 373 16.75 6.24 0.16
N LEU A 374 16.76 6.25 -1.17
CA LEU A 374 17.91 6.69 -1.94
C LEU A 374 18.11 8.20 -1.70
N ALA A 375 19.21 8.59 -1.05
CA ALA A 375 19.54 9.99 -0.77
C ALA A 375 20.19 10.67 -1.98
N SER A 376 21.06 9.94 -2.69
CA SER A 376 21.67 10.41 -3.93
C SER A 376 22.12 9.28 -4.85
N LEU A 377 22.24 9.64 -6.13
CA LEU A 377 22.95 8.90 -7.17
C LEU A 377 24.11 9.75 -7.69
N ARG A 378 25.28 9.16 -7.86
CA ARG A 378 26.44 9.82 -8.47
C ARG A 378 26.95 9.05 -9.68
N GLU A 379 26.99 9.71 -10.82
CA GLU A 379 27.61 9.18 -12.04
C GLU A 379 29.09 9.60 -12.11
N CYS A 380 29.97 8.64 -12.41
CA CYS A 380 31.39 8.83 -12.65
C CYS A 380 31.80 8.24 -14.01
N GLY A 381 32.83 8.84 -14.62
CA GLY A 381 33.44 8.40 -15.86
C GLY A 381 34.46 7.28 -15.67
N ALA A 382 35.42 7.21 -16.60
CA ALA A 382 36.38 6.12 -16.69
C ALA A 382 37.21 5.96 -15.40
N GLY A 383 37.39 4.73 -14.95
CA GLY A 383 38.05 4.40 -13.68
C GLY A 383 37.25 4.72 -12.41
N GLY A 384 36.05 5.30 -12.52
CA GLY A 384 35.14 5.54 -11.39
C GLY A 384 35.59 6.65 -10.44
N SER A 385 36.38 7.63 -10.91
CA SER A 385 36.98 8.68 -10.07
C SER A 385 36.69 10.12 -10.50
N ASP A 386 36.54 10.39 -11.81
CA ASP A 386 36.02 11.66 -12.32
C ASP A 386 34.49 11.63 -12.29
N CYS A 387 33.89 12.34 -11.33
CA CYS A 387 32.49 12.18 -10.99
C CYS A 387 31.71 13.49 -11.14
N LEU A 388 30.54 13.40 -11.75
CA LEU A 388 29.58 14.50 -11.82
C LEU A 388 29.11 14.89 -10.40
N ALA A 389 28.49 16.07 -10.31
CA ALA A 389 27.75 16.44 -9.13
C ALA A 389 26.54 15.50 -8.97
N PRO A 390 26.27 14.98 -7.77
CA PRO A 390 25.25 13.95 -7.58
C PRO A 390 23.84 14.47 -7.84
N THR A 391 22.98 13.60 -8.36
CA THR A 391 21.54 13.80 -8.28
C THR A 391 21.09 13.47 -6.86
N THR A 392 20.39 14.39 -6.20
CA THR A 392 19.96 14.27 -4.81
C THR A 392 18.43 14.18 -4.73
N PHE A 393 17.93 13.42 -3.77
CA PHE A 393 16.51 13.17 -3.58
C PHE A 393 16.06 13.72 -2.23
N GLN A 394 14.84 14.26 -2.20
CA GLN A 394 14.21 14.77 -0.99
C GLN A 394 12.91 14.01 -0.77
N TRP A 395 12.70 13.54 0.46
CA TRP A 395 11.63 12.60 0.79
C TRP A 395 10.65 13.16 1.82
N GLN A 396 9.40 12.72 1.70
CA GLN A 396 8.34 12.99 2.66
C GLN A 396 8.56 12.10 3.90
N ASN A 397 8.61 12.71 5.08
CA ASN A 397 8.62 11.97 6.35
C ASN A 397 7.19 11.95 6.89
N ALA A 398 6.80 10.86 7.56
CA ALA A 398 5.59 10.91 8.38
C ALA A 398 5.76 11.96 9.47
N ALA A 399 4.66 12.62 9.84
CA ALA A 399 4.54 13.20 11.17
C ALA A 399 4.10 12.08 12.13
N ALA A 400 4.64 12.07 13.34
CA ALA A 400 4.10 11.25 14.42
C ALA A 400 3.05 12.08 15.16
N GLY A 401 1.79 11.65 15.11
CA GLY A 401 0.70 12.32 15.80
C GLY A 401 -0.66 11.78 15.37
N THR A 402 -1.61 11.92 16.28
CA THR A 402 -3.04 11.80 15.98
C THR A 402 -3.72 13.00 16.61
N SER A 403 -4.51 13.75 15.85
CA SER A 403 -5.30 14.82 16.42
C SER A 403 -6.52 14.22 17.11
N ASP A 404 -6.80 14.70 18.33
CA ASP A 404 -8.12 14.53 18.91
C ASP A 404 -9.03 15.49 18.15
N LEU A 405 -10.09 14.97 17.52
CA LEU A 405 -11.22 15.81 17.08
C LEU A 405 -12.26 15.82 18.20
N PRO A 406 -12.20 16.79 19.13
CA PRO A 406 -13.15 16.85 20.24
C PRO A 406 -14.54 17.17 19.69
N GLY A 407 -15.43 16.18 19.73
CA GLY A 407 -16.87 16.45 19.69
C GLY A 407 -17.66 15.93 18.49
N VAL A 408 -17.40 14.71 18.00
CA VAL A 408 -18.51 13.86 17.52
C VAL A 408 -19.27 13.29 18.74
N ALA A 409 -19.74 14.20 19.60
CA ALA A 409 -20.51 13.91 20.80
C ALA A 409 -21.98 13.63 20.41
N THR A 410 -22.20 12.60 19.59
CA THR A 410 -23.53 12.08 19.32
C THR A 410 -24.05 11.37 20.58
N PRO A 411 -25.13 11.85 21.22
CA PRO A 411 -25.68 11.18 22.40
C PRO A 411 -26.13 9.77 22.03
N ILE A 412 -25.57 8.76 22.70
CA ILE A 412 -26.02 7.38 22.55
C ILE A 412 -27.46 7.27 23.08
N PRO A 413 -28.43 6.80 22.28
CA PRO A 413 -29.78 6.55 22.78
C PRO A 413 -29.76 5.50 23.89
N ALA A 414 -30.38 5.83 25.04
CA ALA A 414 -30.41 4.94 26.18
C ALA A 414 -31.19 3.65 25.87
N GLY A 415 -30.58 2.48 26.08
CA GLY A 415 -31.24 1.18 25.94
C GLY A 415 -30.58 0.16 25.01
N TYR A 416 -29.37 0.40 24.51
CA TYR A 416 -28.66 -0.54 23.63
C TYR A 416 -28.22 -1.84 24.39
N MET A 417 -28.40 -3.01 23.76
CA MET A 417 -28.07 -4.31 24.37
C MET A 417 -26.56 -4.63 24.32
N PRO A 418 -25.97 -5.25 25.36
CA PRO A 418 -24.61 -5.80 25.27
C PRO A 418 -24.51 -6.90 24.20
N GLY A 419 -23.47 -6.88 23.36
CA GLY A 419 -23.11 -8.00 22.48
C GLY A 419 -23.31 -7.84 20.97
N LYS A 420 -23.74 -6.67 20.48
CA LYS A 420 -23.69 -6.30 19.06
C LYS A 420 -23.15 -4.87 18.87
N THR A 421 -22.68 -4.52 17.68
CA THR A 421 -22.23 -3.15 17.40
C THR A 421 -23.43 -2.23 17.16
N GLY A 422 -23.56 -1.19 18.00
CA GLY A 422 -24.58 -0.16 17.84
C GLY A 422 -24.22 0.91 16.81
N TRP A 423 -23.01 0.86 16.28
CA TRP A 423 -22.35 1.89 15.47
C TRP A 423 -21.52 1.23 14.38
N SER A 424 -21.31 1.91 13.26
CA SER A 424 -20.38 1.50 12.19
C SER A 424 -19.82 2.70 11.45
N PHE A 425 -18.62 2.55 10.87
CA PHE A 425 -18.00 3.52 9.97
C PHE A 425 -17.76 2.85 8.60
N THR A 426 -18.36 3.41 7.55
CA THR A 426 -18.35 2.82 6.20
C THR A 426 -18.72 3.87 5.14
N ASP A 427 -18.25 3.73 3.91
CA ASP A 427 -18.51 4.68 2.82
C ASP A 427 -19.83 4.35 2.11
N LEU A 428 -20.95 5.00 2.48
CA LEU A 428 -22.27 4.74 1.89
C LEU A 428 -22.48 5.47 0.56
N ASN A 429 -21.76 6.56 0.33
CA ASN A 429 -21.96 7.47 -0.79
C ASN A 429 -20.87 7.36 -1.88
N GLY A 430 -19.90 6.47 -1.70
CA GLY A 430 -18.81 6.19 -2.64
C GLY A 430 -17.87 7.38 -2.84
N ASP A 431 -17.70 8.25 -1.84
CA ASP A 431 -16.82 9.42 -1.92
C ASP A 431 -15.42 9.19 -1.32
N GLY A 432 -15.16 7.96 -0.83
CA GLY A 432 -13.91 7.52 -0.24
C GLY A 432 -13.72 7.89 1.22
N ARG A 433 -14.77 8.34 1.92
CA ARG A 433 -14.71 8.80 3.32
C ARG A 433 -15.56 7.92 4.24
N GLY A 434 -15.31 7.98 5.54
CA GLY A 434 -16.03 7.16 6.51
C GLY A 434 -17.34 7.81 6.98
N ASP A 435 -18.50 7.33 6.52
CA ASP A 435 -19.80 7.74 7.06
C ASP A 435 -20.11 7.03 8.39
N LEU A 436 -20.77 7.74 9.31
CA LEU A 436 -21.16 7.22 10.63
C LEU A 436 -22.60 6.72 10.62
N LEU A 437 -22.80 5.43 10.92
CA LEU A 437 -24.11 4.81 11.11
C LEU A 437 -24.34 4.38 12.55
N TRP A 438 -25.60 4.42 13.02
CA TRP A 438 -25.99 3.84 14.31
C TRP A 438 -27.46 3.42 14.38
N ALA A 439 -27.76 2.51 15.31
CA ALA A 439 -29.14 2.14 15.64
C ALA A 439 -29.67 3.09 16.74
N GLY A 440 -30.77 3.79 16.48
CA GLY A 440 -31.34 4.79 17.41
C GLY A 440 -32.86 4.74 17.52
N GLY A 441 -33.37 4.98 18.73
CA GLY A 441 -34.81 4.97 19.06
C GLY A 441 -35.01 5.16 20.58
N THR A 442 -36.27 5.18 21.03
CA THR A 442 -36.60 5.23 22.47
C THR A 442 -36.75 3.83 23.10
N SER A 443 -36.73 2.79 22.28
CA SER A 443 -36.77 1.37 22.64
C SER A 443 -36.21 0.53 21.50
N VAL A 444 -35.94 -0.75 21.76
CA VAL A 444 -35.51 -1.71 20.72
C VAL A 444 -36.56 -1.84 19.62
N ASP A 445 -37.86 -1.85 19.95
CA ASP A 445 -38.94 -1.95 18.95
C ASP A 445 -39.14 -0.67 18.11
N SER A 446 -38.65 0.47 18.58
CA SER A 446 -38.69 1.75 17.87
C SER A 446 -37.34 2.13 17.25
N SER A 447 -36.33 1.24 17.31
CA SER A 447 -35.02 1.54 16.76
C SER A 447 -35.03 1.56 15.23
N THR A 448 -34.37 2.56 14.67
CA THR A 448 -34.15 2.75 13.24
C THR A 448 -32.66 3.02 12.97
N VAL A 449 -32.22 2.80 11.74
CA VAL A 449 -30.87 3.16 11.30
C VAL A 449 -30.81 4.67 11.08
N TYR A 450 -29.88 5.32 11.78
CA TYR A 450 -29.48 6.69 11.55
C TYR A 450 -28.10 6.71 10.87
N LEU A 451 -27.85 7.75 10.09
CA LEU A 451 -26.57 8.00 9.43
C LEU A 451 -26.18 9.47 9.47
N ARG A 452 -24.88 9.73 9.29
CA ARG A 452 -24.29 11.03 8.96
C ARG A 452 -23.19 10.81 7.94
N LEU A 453 -23.23 11.56 6.84
CA LEU A 453 -22.18 11.48 5.82
C LEU A 453 -20.92 12.22 6.27
N GLY A 454 -19.73 11.72 5.90
CA GLY A 454 -18.44 12.36 6.14
C GLY A 454 -18.24 13.63 5.31
N LEU A 455 -17.52 14.62 5.84
CA LEU A 455 -17.25 15.90 5.15
C LEU A 455 -15.81 16.09 4.67
N GLY A 456 -14.90 15.17 5.03
CA GLY A 456 -13.50 15.16 4.58
C GLY A 456 -12.54 16.03 5.39
N ASP A 457 -12.96 16.44 6.58
CA ASP A 457 -12.17 17.13 7.61
C ASP A 457 -12.39 16.47 9.00
N GLY A 458 -12.80 15.20 8.99
CA GLY A 458 -13.30 14.44 10.14
C GLY A 458 -14.62 14.95 10.73
N ALA A 459 -15.23 16.01 10.18
CA ALA A 459 -16.58 16.41 10.54
C ALA A 459 -17.65 15.61 9.78
N PHE A 460 -18.87 15.68 10.31
CA PHE A 460 -20.01 14.93 9.82
C PHE A 460 -21.19 15.85 9.51
N GLY A 461 -21.94 15.51 8.47
CA GLY A 461 -23.20 16.14 8.12
C GLY A 461 -24.29 16.01 9.20
N PRO A 462 -25.48 16.60 8.94
CA PRO A 462 -26.63 16.45 9.84
C PRO A 462 -27.05 14.98 9.95
N ALA A 463 -27.60 14.60 11.12
CA ALA A 463 -28.13 13.27 11.34
C ALA A 463 -29.39 13.03 10.50
N VAL A 464 -29.40 11.96 9.71
CA VAL A 464 -30.55 11.51 8.93
C VAL A 464 -31.08 10.22 9.54
N ASN A 465 -32.40 10.14 9.77
CA ASN A 465 -33.07 8.87 10.07
C ASN A 465 -33.51 8.25 8.74
N SER A 466 -33.02 7.06 8.41
CA SER A 466 -33.39 6.34 7.18
C SER A 466 -34.79 5.72 7.21
N GLY A 467 -35.41 5.61 8.39
CA GLY A 467 -36.66 4.88 8.63
C GLY A 467 -36.51 3.35 8.62
N ILE A 468 -35.33 2.83 8.30
CA ILE A 468 -35.02 1.39 8.23
C ILE A 468 -34.99 0.83 9.66
N ALA A 469 -35.78 -0.21 9.95
CA ALA A 469 -35.89 -0.77 11.30
C ALA A 469 -34.62 -1.51 11.75
N ALA A 470 -34.07 -1.13 12.91
CA ALA A 470 -32.81 -1.65 13.45
C ALA A 470 -32.99 -2.56 14.68
N ARG A 471 -34.15 -3.23 14.79
CA ARG A 471 -34.57 -3.99 15.99
C ARG A 471 -33.62 -5.14 16.36
N LEU A 472 -32.89 -5.67 15.38
CA LEU A 472 -32.03 -6.87 15.50
C LEU A 472 -30.52 -6.53 15.47
N GLY A 473 -30.19 -5.24 15.47
CA GLY A 473 -28.84 -4.69 15.28
C GLY A 473 -28.79 -3.71 14.11
N LEU A 474 -27.63 -3.08 13.92
CA LEU A 474 -27.39 -2.13 12.82
C LEU A 474 -27.28 -2.82 11.46
N GLY A 475 -26.69 -4.01 11.41
CA GLY A 475 -26.35 -4.72 10.17
C GLY A 475 -24.83 -4.80 9.97
N VAL A 476 -24.41 -5.43 8.87
CA VAL A 476 -23.00 -5.61 8.48
C VAL A 476 -22.76 -4.85 7.17
N PRO A 477 -21.83 -3.89 7.10
CA PRO A 477 -21.48 -3.23 5.84
C PRO A 477 -20.74 -4.16 4.88
N PHE A 478 -21.11 -4.11 3.60
CA PHE A 478 -20.46 -4.79 2.47
C PHE A 478 -20.82 -4.06 1.17
N ASP A 479 -20.25 -4.41 0.03
CA ASP A 479 -20.77 -3.94 -1.27
C ASP A 479 -21.57 -5.10 -1.88
N ALA A 480 -22.88 -4.97 -2.04
CA ALA A 480 -23.72 -6.08 -2.49
C ALA A 480 -23.98 -6.10 -4.00
N ASN A 481 -23.71 -4.98 -4.68
CA ASN A 481 -24.10 -4.75 -6.07
C ASN A 481 -22.93 -4.39 -6.99
N GLY A 482 -21.71 -4.25 -6.45
CA GLY A 482 -20.49 -3.90 -7.15
C GLY A 482 -20.43 -2.44 -7.61
N ASP A 483 -21.18 -1.52 -6.99
CA ASP A 483 -21.16 -0.11 -7.38
C ASP A 483 -20.11 0.74 -6.64
N GLY A 484 -19.33 0.11 -5.75
CA GLY A 484 -18.26 0.74 -4.97
C GLY A 484 -18.74 1.36 -3.65
N ARG A 485 -20.05 1.50 -3.45
CA ARG A 485 -20.65 2.00 -2.20
C ARG A 485 -20.80 0.86 -1.20
N LYS A 486 -20.98 1.22 0.08
CA LYS A 486 -21.28 0.26 1.12
C LYS A 486 -22.78 0.19 1.41
N ASP A 487 -23.30 -0.99 1.12
CA ASP A 487 -24.62 -1.49 1.46
C ASP A 487 -24.61 -2.06 2.88
N LEU A 488 -25.81 -2.31 3.42
CA LEU A 488 -26.00 -2.79 4.77
C LEU A 488 -26.80 -4.11 4.77
N LEU A 489 -26.12 -5.21 5.10
CA LEU A 489 -26.73 -6.52 5.29
C LEU A 489 -27.42 -6.59 6.65
N MET A 490 -28.72 -6.87 6.65
CA MET A 490 -29.57 -6.84 7.83
C MET A 490 -30.48 -8.07 7.92
N ARG A 491 -31.30 -8.11 8.98
CA ARG A 491 -32.40 -9.07 9.16
C ARG A 491 -33.74 -8.35 9.22
N THR A 492 -34.74 -8.84 8.49
CA THR A 492 -36.12 -8.36 8.56
C THR A 492 -36.81 -8.80 9.86
N ALA A 493 -37.92 -8.14 10.20
CA ALA A 493 -38.80 -8.61 11.28
C ALA A 493 -39.49 -9.95 10.98
N THR A 494 -39.54 -10.38 9.72
CA THR A 494 -40.04 -11.69 9.28
C THR A 494 -39.00 -12.81 9.38
N GLY A 495 -37.74 -12.50 9.70
CA GLY A 495 -36.67 -13.48 9.84
C GLY A 495 -35.93 -13.82 8.54
N ASN A 496 -35.96 -12.93 7.54
CA ASN A 496 -35.17 -13.05 6.31
C ASN A 496 -33.94 -12.13 6.35
N PHE A 497 -32.95 -12.40 5.49
CA PHE A 497 -31.92 -11.41 5.17
C PHE A 497 -32.50 -10.29 4.30
N ALA A 498 -32.06 -9.06 4.53
CA ALA A 498 -32.38 -7.90 3.71
C ALA A 498 -31.14 -7.05 3.46
N VAL A 499 -31.10 -6.36 2.33
CA VAL A 499 -30.01 -5.44 1.97
C VAL A 499 -30.58 -4.03 1.84
N ALA A 500 -29.97 -3.05 2.49
CA ALA A 500 -30.21 -1.63 2.21
C ALA A 500 -29.03 -1.08 1.42
N HIS A 501 -29.26 -0.69 0.17
CA HIS A 501 -28.18 -0.25 -0.71
C HIS A 501 -27.70 1.17 -0.37
N GLY A 502 -26.40 1.41 -0.53
CA GLY A 502 -25.77 2.71 -0.50
C GLY A 502 -26.24 3.61 -1.65
N ALA A 503 -26.12 4.92 -1.47
CA ALA A 503 -26.57 5.94 -2.40
C ALA A 503 -25.89 7.27 -2.09
N PRO A 504 -25.86 8.25 -3.03
CA PRO A 504 -25.27 9.57 -2.79
C PRO A 504 -25.85 10.33 -1.58
N SER A 505 -27.02 9.94 -1.09
CA SER A 505 -27.70 10.51 0.08
C SER A 505 -27.71 9.60 1.32
N GLY A 506 -26.87 8.56 1.38
CA GLY A 506 -26.82 7.57 2.47
C GLY A 506 -27.42 6.23 2.06
N LEU A 507 -28.52 5.81 2.68
CA LEU A 507 -29.14 4.49 2.43
C LEU A 507 -30.48 4.57 1.68
N LEU A 508 -30.70 3.63 0.78
CA LEU A 508 -32.02 3.31 0.21
C LEU A 508 -32.84 2.41 1.15
N ALA A 509 -34.13 2.25 0.86
CA ALA A 509 -34.99 1.35 1.62
C ALA A 509 -34.51 -0.11 1.51
N ALA A 510 -34.53 -0.84 2.64
CA ALA A 510 -34.10 -2.23 2.70
C ALA A 510 -35.02 -3.15 1.86
N SER A 511 -34.41 -3.94 0.96
CA SER A 511 -35.09 -4.97 0.16
C SER A 511 -34.94 -6.34 0.82
N ASP A 512 -36.05 -7.08 0.95
CA ASP A 512 -36.03 -8.47 1.42
C ASP A 512 -35.46 -9.39 0.32
N THR A 513 -34.45 -10.19 0.65
CA THR A 513 -33.81 -11.14 -0.27
C THR A 513 -34.65 -12.39 -0.53
N GLY A 514 -35.69 -12.64 0.28
CA GLY A 514 -36.44 -13.88 0.32
C GLY A 514 -35.71 -15.05 0.99
N ILE A 515 -34.48 -14.85 1.48
CA ILE A 515 -33.69 -15.89 2.14
C ILE A 515 -33.94 -15.85 3.64
N ALA A 516 -34.58 -16.89 4.16
CA ALA A 516 -34.75 -17.08 5.60
C ALA A 516 -33.39 -17.20 6.32
N VAL A 517 -33.26 -16.51 7.45
CA VAL A 517 -32.09 -16.60 8.35
C VAL A 517 -32.10 -17.97 9.03
N PRO A 518 -31.03 -18.78 8.93
CA PRO A 518 -30.99 -20.10 9.55
C PRO A 518 -31.05 -20.05 11.08
N ALA A 519 -31.76 -21.00 11.69
CA ALA A 519 -31.98 -21.03 13.14
C ALA A 519 -30.69 -21.25 13.96
N GLY A 520 -29.68 -21.91 13.38
CA GLY A 520 -28.36 -22.12 13.98
C GLY A 520 -27.30 -21.10 13.57
N MET A 521 -27.66 -20.04 12.82
CA MET A 521 -26.71 -19.09 12.25
C MET A 521 -25.94 -18.33 13.35
N ARG A 522 -24.61 -18.44 13.35
CA ARG A 522 -23.71 -17.90 14.36
C ARG A 522 -23.20 -16.51 13.99
N ASP A 523 -22.41 -16.42 12.93
CA ASP A 523 -21.89 -15.18 12.36
C ASP A 523 -22.22 -15.07 10.86
N LEU A 524 -22.19 -13.85 10.32
CA LEU A 524 -22.62 -13.48 8.97
C LEU A 524 -21.72 -12.36 8.44
N ARG A 525 -21.21 -12.53 7.23
CA ARG A 525 -20.54 -11.49 6.45
C ARG A 525 -21.20 -11.36 5.08
N GLY A 526 -21.10 -10.16 4.53
CA GLY A 526 -21.10 -9.97 3.10
C GLY A 526 -19.64 -9.89 2.63
N VAL A 527 -19.25 -10.71 1.66
CA VAL A 527 -17.88 -10.77 1.08
C VAL A 527 -17.96 -11.08 -0.41
N ASP A 528 -17.05 -10.55 -1.22
CA ASP A 528 -16.89 -10.98 -2.62
C ASP A 528 -15.98 -12.22 -2.69
N LEU A 529 -16.53 -13.41 -2.41
CA LEU A 529 -15.73 -14.63 -2.22
C LEU A 529 -15.26 -15.24 -3.54
N ASN A 530 -15.98 -14.99 -4.64
CA ASN A 530 -15.63 -15.51 -5.97
C ASN A 530 -14.82 -14.50 -6.83
N GLY A 531 -14.67 -13.26 -6.37
CA GLY A 531 -13.97 -12.16 -7.02
C GLY A 531 -14.73 -11.56 -8.21
N ASP A 532 -16.06 -11.72 -8.28
CA ASP A 532 -16.89 -11.21 -9.38
C ASP A 532 -17.34 -9.75 -9.22
N GLY A 533 -16.98 -9.13 -8.10
CA GLY A 533 -17.30 -7.75 -7.74
C GLY A 533 -18.60 -7.60 -6.98
N LEU A 534 -19.36 -8.67 -6.72
CA LEU A 534 -20.64 -8.64 -6.02
C LEU A 534 -20.52 -9.28 -4.63
N GLY A 535 -21.17 -8.70 -3.63
CA GLY A 535 -21.15 -9.21 -2.26
C GLY A 535 -22.02 -10.45 -2.05
N ASP A 536 -21.38 -11.60 -1.88
CA ASP A 536 -21.97 -12.88 -1.48
C ASP A 536 -22.43 -12.88 -0.02
N LEU A 537 -23.42 -13.72 0.30
CA LEU A 537 -23.83 -13.96 1.69
C LEU A 537 -23.11 -15.18 2.25
N VAL A 538 -22.20 -14.97 3.20
CA VAL A 538 -21.46 -16.06 3.89
C VAL A 538 -21.84 -16.10 5.37
N TRP A 539 -22.19 -17.27 5.88
CA TRP A 539 -22.53 -17.46 7.29
C TRP A 539 -22.07 -18.79 7.85
N SER A 540 -21.80 -18.80 9.15
CA SER A 540 -21.53 -20.01 9.92
C SER A 540 -22.81 -20.52 10.60
N GLU A 541 -22.95 -21.83 10.73
CA GLU A 541 -24.02 -22.46 11.54
C GLU A 541 -23.39 -23.31 12.65
N LEU A 542 -23.79 -23.05 13.90
CA LEU A 542 -23.39 -23.89 15.04
C LEU A 542 -23.94 -25.32 14.90
N PRO A 543 -23.29 -26.30 15.56
CA PRO A 543 -23.85 -27.63 15.77
C PRO A 543 -25.31 -27.58 16.26
N GLY A 544 -26.17 -28.41 15.65
CA GLY A 544 -27.45 -28.75 16.27
C GLY A 544 -27.24 -29.47 17.61
N PRO A 545 -28.29 -29.66 18.43
CA PRO A 545 -28.22 -30.32 19.74
C PRO A 545 -27.88 -31.83 19.68
N SER A 546 -27.38 -32.32 18.54
CA SER A 546 -27.16 -33.72 18.16
C SER A 546 -25.76 -34.00 17.59
N PHE A 547 -24.78 -33.13 17.86
CA PHE A 547 -23.36 -33.27 17.44
C PHE A 547 -23.13 -33.19 15.91
N ASP A 548 -23.76 -32.24 15.23
CA ASP A 548 -23.42 -31.91 13.83
C ASP A 548 -22.12 -31.07 13.75
N ASP A 549 -21.33 -31.28 12.70
CA ASP A 549 -20.12 -30.50 12.41
C ASP A 549 -20.40 -29.00 12.23
N LEU A 550 -19.51 -28.12 12.74
CA LEU A 550 -19.49 -26.69 12.42
C LEU A 550 -19.37 -26.51 10.90
N LYS A 551 -20.24 -25.68 10.32
CA LYS A 551 -20.30 -25.46 8.87
C LYS A 551 -20.30 -23.98 8.51
N VAL A 552 -19.65 -23.67 7.39
CA VAL A 552 -19.78 -22.37 6.71
C VAL A 552 -20.45 -22.58 5.37
N TYR A 553 -21.45 -21.75 5.09
CA TYR A 553 -22.21 -21.77 3.86
C TYR A 553 -22.10 -20.43 3.15
N VAL A 554 -22.27 -20.48 1.82
CA VAL A 554 -22.35 -19.31 0.96
C VAL A 554 -23.63 -19.35 0.13
N ARG A 555 -24.11 -18.17 -0.24
CA ARG A 555 -24.93 -17.96 -1.43
C ARG A 555 -24.29 -16.87 -2.27
N TYR A 556 -23.80 -17.27 -3.43
CA TYR A 556 -23.19 -16.33 -4.36
C TYR A 556 -24.20 -15.31 -4.84
N ALA A 557 -23.80 -14.05 -4.97
CA ALA A 557 -24.57 -13.03 -5.67
C ALA A 557 -24.74 -13.42 -7.15
N LEU A 558 -25.75 -12.86 -7.80
CA LEU A 558 -26.04 -13.12 -9.21
C LEU A 558 -26.00 -11.80 -10.00
N PRO A 559 -25.35 -11.75 -11.18
CA PRO A 559 -25.34 -10.55 -12.03
C PRO A 559 -26.72 -10.07 -12.49
N ALA A 560 -27.74 -10.93 -12.43
CA ALA A 560 -29.15 -10.58 -12.70
C ALA A 560 -29.89 -10.02 -11.47
N GLY A 561 -29.21 -9.88 -10.33
CA GLY A 561 -29.77 -9.54 -9.02
C GLY A 561 -30.18 -10.77 -8.20
N GLY A 562 -30.12 -10.62 -6.88
CA GLY A 562 -30.42 -11.69 -5.93
C GLY A 562 -29.27 -12.68 -5.75
N TYR A 563 -29.58 -13.86 -5.21
CA TYR A 563 -28.60 -14.80 -4.69
C TYR A 563 -28.87 -16.25 -5.13
N GLY A 564 -27.80 -16.98 -5.41
CA GLY A 564 -27.83 -18.37 -5.84
C GLY A 564 -28.27 -19.38 -4.77
N ALA A 565 -28.19 -20.66 -5.14
CA ALA A 565 -28.42 -21.77 -4.20
C ALA A 565 -27.37 -21.78 -3.08
N ARG A 566 -27.75 -22.31 -1.90
CA ARG A 566 -26.81 -22.49 -0.78
C ARG A 566 -25.78 -23.55 -1.15
N ALA A 567 -24.49 -23.19 -1.07
CA ALA A 567 -23.37 -24.11 -1.12
C ALA A 567 -22.69 -24.21 0.27
N THR A 568 -22.01 -25.32 0.53
CA THR A 568 -21.19 -25.50 1.74
C THR A 568 -19.73 -25.22 1.38
N LEU A 569 -19.11 -24.23 2.02
CA LEU A 569 -17.68 -23.92 1.88
C LEU A 569 -16.83 -24.80 2.80
N TYR A 570 -17.28 -24.92 4.05
CA TYR A 570 -16.55 -25.58 5.12
C TYR A 570 -17.48 -26.54 5.85
N SER A 571 -16.93 -27.71 6.19
CA SER A 571 -17.50 -28.61 7.20
C SER A 571 -16.34 -29.12 8.03
N GLN A 572 -16.45 -28.99 9.35
CA GLN A 572 -15.57 -29.68 10.28
C GLN A 572 -15.62 -31.19 9.97
N ARG A 573 -14.47 -31.88 10.06
CA ARG A 573 -14.36 -33.32 9.75
C ARG A 573 -13.87 -34.17 10.91
N GLU A 574 -13.41 -33.54 11.97
CA GLU A 574 -12.97 -34.21 13.19
C GLU A 574 -13.97 -33.88 14.30
N ALA A 575 -14.63 -34.93 14.81
CA ALA A 575 -15.41 -34.86 16.03
C ALA A 575 -14.45 -34.62 17.20
N MET A 576 -14.09 -33.34 17.42
CA MET A 576 -13.25 -32.94 18.53
C MET A 576 -14.04 -33.10 19.82
N THR A 577 -13.70 -34.14 20.59
CA THR A 577 -14.41 -34.55 21.81
C THR A 577 -14.21 -33.51 22.93
N TYR A 578 -14.95 -32.40 22.89
CA TYR A 578 -14.93 -31.38 23.93
C TYR A 578 -16.27 -30.67 24.12
N ASP A 579 -16.51 -30.22 25.35
CA ASP A 579 -17.77 -29.68 25.85
C ASP A 579 -17.69 -28.14 25.93
N GLY A 580 -18.31 -27.43 24.99
CA GLY A 580 -18.32 -25.96 24.97
C GLY A 580 -18.83 -25.34 23.66
N ALA A 581 -19.64 -24.29 23.77
CA ALA A 581 -20.30 -23.60 22.66
C ALA A 581 -19.44 -22.46 22.04
N GLU A 582 -18.18 -22.76 21.76
CA GLU A 582 -17.17 -21.81 21.26
C GLU A 582 -16.71 -22.18 19.84
N GLY A 583 -16.42 -21.17 19.01
CA GLY A 583 -16.11 -21.33 17.57
C GLY A 583 -17.23 -20.84 16.63
N GLY A 584 -16.88 -20.64 15.36
CA GLY A 584 -17.80 -20.21 14.29
C GLY A 584 -17.95 -18.69 14.12
N ASP A 585 -17.17 -17.88 14.83
CA ASP A 585 -17.13 -16.42 14.69
C ASP A 585 -16.06 -16.03 13.64
N PHE A 586 -16.38 -15.13 12.72
CA PHE A 586 -15.48 -14.71 11.64
C PHE A 586 -14.54 -13.58 12.08
N ILE A 587 -13.28 -13.70 11.71
CA ILE A 587 -12.18 -12.86 12.16
C ILE A 587 -11.76 -11.89 11.05
N GLY A 588 -11.66 -10.61 11.38
CA GLY A 588 -11.31 -9.56 10.43
C GLY A 588 -12.46 -9.15 9.50
N ALA A 589 -12.13 -8.27 8.56
CA ALA A 589 -12.99 -7.83 7.46
C ALA A 589 -12.09 -7.56 6.26
N ARG A 590 -12.52 -7.96 5.05
CA ARG A 590 -11.69 -7.98 3.84
C ARG A 590 -10.36 -8.73 4.03
N VAL A 591 -10.48 -10.03 4.29
CA VAL A 591 -9.34 -10.95 4.32
C VAL A 591 -9.10 -11.42 2.88
N ASP A 592 -7.85 -11.60 2.46
CA ASP A 592 -7.43 -12.31 1.24
C ASP A 592 -6.23 -13.19 1.63
N LEU A 593 -6.41 -14.51 1.76
CA LEU A 593 -5.40 -15.42 2.33
C LEU A 593 -4.47 -16.00 1.27
N ASP A 594 -4.85 -15.94 -0.01
CA ASP A 594 -4.04 -16.48 -1.11
C ASP A 594 -3.57 -15.50 -2.18
N GLY A 595 -3.95 -14.23 -2.07
CA GLY A 595 -3.50 -13.14 -2.92
C GLY A 595 -4.16 -13.15 -4.29
N ASP A 596 -5.42 -13.60 -4.37
CA ASP A 596 -6.18 -13.63 -5.62
C ASP A 596 -7.04 -12.39 -5.87
N GLY A 597 -7.19 -11.52 -4.86
CA GLY A 597 -7.99 -10.31 -4.92
C GLY A 597 -9.47 -10.50 -4.60
N ALA A 598 -9.94 -11.72 -4.29
CA ALA A 598 -11.25 -12.00 -3.72
C ALA A 598 -11.20 -11.91 -2.17
N GLU A 599 -12.38 -11.80 -1.55
CA GLU A 599 -12.51 -11.71 -0.10
C GLU A 599 -12.75 -13.08 0.55
N ASP A 600 -11.71 -13.58 1.21
CA ASP A 600 -11.67 -14.80 1.98
C ASP A 600 -12.31 -14.70 3.38
N ILE A 601 -12.41 -15.86 4.03
CA ILE A 601 -12.94 -16.02 5.38
C ILE A 601 -11.88 -16.65 6.29
N LEU A 602 -11.53 -15.92 7.34
CA LEU A 602 -10.84 -16.46 8.52
C LEU A 602 -11.88 -16.71 9.63
N MET A 603 -11.91 -17.91 10.19
CA MET A 603 -12.91 -18.29 11.21
C MET A 603 -12.24 -18.93 12.42
N ASN A 604 -12.70 -18.60 13.65
CA ASN A 604 -12.21 -19.30 14.83
C ASN A 604 -12.77 -20.72 14.93
N GLU A 605 -11.89 -21.63 15.34
CA GLU A 605 -12.23 -22.98 15.76
C GLU A 605 -11.67 -23.18 17.17
N ASN A 606 -12.15 -24.18 17.90
CA ASN A 606 -11.57 -24.48 19.21
C ASN A 606 -10.13 -25.00 19.04
N TYR A 607 -9.14 -24.17 19.39
CA TYR A 607 -7.70 -24.43 19.27
C TYR A 607 -7.13 -24.46 17.83
N SER A 608 -7.90 -24.02 16.83
CA SER A 608 -7.46 -23.80 15.46
C SER A 608 -8.14 -22.59 14.83
N ILE A 609 -7.75 -22.22 13.61
CA ILE A 609 -8.55 -21.37 12.74
C ILE A 609 -8.77 -22.06 11.40
N ALA A 610 -9.93 -21.84 10.80
CA ALA A 610 -10.18 -22.20 9.42
C ALA A 610 -9.81 -21.02 8.51
N ARG A 611 -9.01 -21.31 7.50
CA ARG A 611 -8.73 -20.47 6.32
C ARG A 611 -9.62 -20.99 5.19
N ILE A 612 -10.55 -20.18 4.72
CA ILE A 612 -11.60 -20.59 3.76
C ILE A 612 -11.65 -19.57 2.61
N SER A 613 -11.54 -20.06 1.39
CA SER A 613 -11.66 -19.31 0.14
C SER A 613 -12.68 -19.97 -0.80
N ALA A 614 -12.96 -19.37 -1.96
CA ALA A 614 -13.68 -20.06 -3.02
C ALA A 614 -12.92 -21.29 -3.57
N SER A 615 -11.60 -21.36 -3.41
CA SER A 615 -10.77 -22.47 -3.90
C SER A 615 -10.72 -23.67 -2.94
N GLY A 616 -11.04 -23.47 -1.66
CA GLY A 616 -11.19 -24.54 -0.67
C GLY A 616 -10.95 -24.06 0.76
N TYR A 617 -10.47 -24.96 1.63
CA TYR A 617 -10.14 -24.59 3.00
C TYR A 617 -8.96 -25.39 3.58
N ALA A 618 -8.28 -24.79 4.54
CA ALA A 618 -7.26 -25.40 5.37
C ALA A 618 -7.40 -24.93 6.82
N ASN A 619 -6.88 -25.71 7.78
CA ASN A 619 -6.99 -25.37 9.20
C ASN A 619 -5.59 -25.25 9.81
N ASP A 620 -5.33 -24.12 10.47
CA ASP A 620 -4.09 -23.88 11.18
C ASP A 620 -4.27 -24.19 12.67
N ARG A 621 -3.52 -25.17 13.18
CA ARG A 621 -3.54 -25.54 14.60
C ARG A 621 -2.59 -24.68 15.42
N PHE A 622 -2.92 -24.49 16.68
CA PHE A 622 -2.06 -23.83 17.67
C PHE A 622 -1.54 -24.85 18.68
N ASP A 623 -0.36 -24.58 19.24
CA ASP A 623 0.27 -25.37 20.30
C ASP A 623 -0.35 -25.11 21.68
N SER A 624 -1.13 -24.03 21.81
CA SER A 624 -1.79 -23.59 23.04
C SER A 624 -3.05 -22.76 22.74
N ILE A 625 -3.78 -22.37 23.80
CA ILE A 625 -4.91 -21.44 23.68
C ILE A 625 -4.39 -20.09 23.17
N PHE A 626 -4.89 -19.64 22.02
CA PHE A 626 -4.67 -18.28 21.52
C PHE A 626 -5.80 -17.35 21.99
N THR A 627 -5.48 -16.06 22.13
CA THR A 627 -6.47 -15.02 22.45
C THR A 627 -6.15 -13.73 21.70
N GLY A 628 -7.17 -12.90 21.41
CA GLY A 628 -6.99 -11.62 20.72
C GLY A 628 -6.40 -11.78 19.32
N LEU A 629 -6.94 -12.72 18.52
CA LEU A 629 -6.50 -12.94 17.15
C LEU A 629 -7.07 -11.85 16.23
N VAL A 630 -6.21 -11.30 15.38
CA VAL A 630 -6.54 -10.28 14.38
C VAL A 630 -5.92 -10.63 13.03
N ALA A 631 -6.60 -10.31 11.93
CA ALA A 631 -6.07 -10.39 10.57
C ALA A 631 -5.42 -9.04 10.19
N LEU A 632 -4.29 -9.06 9.47
CA LEU A 632 -3.50 -7.86 9.12
C LEU A 632 -2.62 -8.10 7.88
N ARG A 633 -2.16 -7.03 7.22
CA ARG A 633 -1.09 -7.09 6.21
C ARG A 633 0.24 -6.67 6.82
N PHE A 634 1.08 -7.63 7.20
CA PHE A 634 2.29 -7.40 7.99
C PHE A 634 3.52 -7.03 7.13
N ASN A 635 3.55 -7.46 5.86
CA ASN A 635 4.82 -7.64 5.14
C ASN A 635 4.85 -7.29 3.64
N ASP A 636 3.83 -6.61 3.12
CA ASP A 636 3.73 -6.17 1.71
C ASP A 636 3.73 -7.30 0.66
N ASP A 637 3.27 -8.53 0.98
CA ASP A 637 3.15 -9.62 -0.01
C ASP A 637 1.74 -9.79 -0.62
N ASP A 638 0.88 -8.79 -0.40
CA ASP A 638 -0.53 -8.71 -0.78
C ASP A 638 -1.46 -9.76 -0.15
N CYS A 639 -0.92 -10.68 0.67
CA CYS A 639 -1.69 -11.71 1.36
C CYS A 639 -1.98 -11.32 2.82
N THR A 640 -2.99 -11.93 3.40
CA THR A 640 -3.44 -11.62 4.76
C THR A 640 -2.79 -12.54 5.78
N ASP A 641 -2.03 -11.93 6.66
CA ASP A 641 -1.43 -12.52 7.84
C ASP A 641 -2.42 -12.51 9.00
N TYR A 642 -2.04 -13.12 10.12
CA TYR A 642 -2.75 -12.93 11.37
C TYR A 642 -1.84 -12.94 12.59
N ALA A 643 -2.18 -12.13 13.58
CA ALA A 643 -1.46 -11.98 14.83
C ALA A 643 -2.32 -12.37 16.03
N TYR A 644 -1.73 -12.95 17.07
CA TYR A 644 -2.43 -13.35 18.30
C TYR A 644 -1.53 -13.26 19.54
N LYS A 645 -2.15 -13.21 20.73
CA LYS A 645 -1.44 -13.33 22.00
C LYS A 645 -1.27 -14.80 22.37
N HIS A 646 -0.02 -15.24 22.51
CA HIS A 646 0.35 -16.59 22.93
C HIS A 646 0.48 -16.71 24.46
N ILE A 647 0.29 -17.93 24.99
CA ILE A 647 0.29 -18.20 26.43
C ILE A 647 1.62 -17.86 27.14
N THR A 648 2.74 -17.84 26.41
CA THR A 648 4.05 -17.39 26.95
C THR A 648 4.15 -15.90 27.21
N GLY A 649 3.11 -15.11 26.91
CA GLY A 649 3.13 -13.65 27.06
C GLY A 649 3.91 -12.94 25.96
N PHE A 650 3.99 -13.53 24.77
CA PHE A 650 4.51 -12.90 23.55
C PHE A 650 3.40 -12.82 22.50
N LEU A 651 3.46 -11.80 21.65
CA LEU A 651 2.69 -11.79 20.41
C LEU A 651 3.32 -12.77 19.42
N ARG A 652 2.48 -13.40 18.60
CA ARG A 652 2.87 -14.24 17.47
C ARG A 652 2.22 -13.67 16.23
N ILE A 653 2.96 -13.62 15.14
CA ILE A 653 2.46 -13.27 13.81
C ILE A 653 2.67 -14.50 12.93
N ARG A 654 1.63 -14.97 12.28
CA ARG A 654 1.69 -16.05 11.29
C ARG A 654 1.51 -15.44 9.90
N LEU A 655 2.53 -15.64 9.08
CA LEU A 655 2.59 -15.10 7.74
C LEU A 655 1.77 -15.95 6.78
N GLY A 656 0.93 -15.29 5.98
CA GLY A 656 0.17 -15.90 4.90
C GLY A 656 1.11 -16.55 3.89
N SER A 657 0.77 -17.72 3.38
CA SER A 657 1.62 -18.42 2.39
C SER A 657 1.35 -18.00 0.93
N CYS A 658 0.44 -17.04 0.72
CA CYS A 658 -0.16 -16.73 -0.58
C CYS A 658 -0.65 -17.99 -1.31
N THR A 659 -1.29 -18.89 -0.54
CA THR A 659 -2.03 -20.08 -0.99
C THR A 659 -3.02 -20.50 0.10
N THR A 660 -4.23 -20.94 -0.30
CA THR A 660 -5.23 -21.49 0.64
C THR A 660 -4.69 -22.68 1.44
N PHE A 661 -3.80 -23.51 0.87
CA PHE A 661 -3.37 -24.79 1.47
C PHE A 661 -1.94 -24.81 2.06
N GLY A 662 -1.13 -23.77 1.85
CA GLY A 662 0.25 -23.73 2.33
C GLY A 662 0.35 -23.51 3.84
N SER A 663 1.46 -23.94 4.45
CA SER A 663 1.73 -23.72 5.88
C SER A 663 2.23 -22.30 6.12
N SER A 664 1.61 -21.59 7.08
CA SER A 664 2.07 -20.29 7.54
C SER A 664 3.42 -20.37 8.27
N ALA A 665 4.34 -19.44 7.99
CA ALA A 665 5.54 -19.26 8.82
C ALA A 665 5.19 -18.42 10.07
N GLU A 666 5.81 -18.69 11.23
CA GLU A 666 5.51 -17.95 12.46
C GLU A 666 6.70 -17.11 12.94
N VAL A 667 6.46 -15.82 13.14
CA VAL A 667 7.39 -14.84 13.71
C VAL A 667 7.00 -14.57 15.17
N GLN A 668 8.00 -14.57 16.06
CA GLN A 668 7.80 -14.14 17.44
C GLN A 668 7.85 -12.61 17.52
N GLY A 669 6.72 -11.99 17.86
CA GLY A 669 6.61 -10.56 18.12
C GLY A 669 7.13 -10.18 19.52
N PRO A 670 6.91 -8.92 19.95
CA PRO A 670 7.34 -8.46 21.26
C PRO A 670 6.56 -9.12 22.41
N ALA A 671 7.11 -9.01 23.62
CA ALA A 671 6.44 -9.44 24.84
C ALA A 671 5.19 -8.57 25.11
N TRP A 672 4.07 -9.22 25.44
CA TRP A 672 2.80 -8.59 25.78
C TRP A 672 2.13 -9.26 26.99
N SER A 673 2.13 -8.57 28.12
CA SER A 673 1.47 -9.02 29.35
C SER A 673 0.06 -8.44 29.55
N GLY A 674 -0.29 -7.36 28.84
CA GLY A 674 -1.59 -6.70 28.91
C GLY A 674 -2.77 -7.57 28.44
N PRO A 675 -4.01 -7.06 28.46
CA PRO A 675 -5.18 -7.84 28.09
C PRO A 675 -5.12 -8.31 26.63
N ALA A 676 -5.89 -9.36 26.29
CA ALA A 676 -5.95 -9.92 24.94
C ALA A 676 -6.78 -9.08 23.94
N TYR A 677 -6.65 -7.75 24.03
CA TYR A 677 -7.21 -6.80 23.09
C TYR A 677 -6.08 -6.28 22.21
N VAL A 678 -5.92 -6.95 21.07
CA VAL A 678 -5.08 -6.51 19.94
C VAL A 678 -6.01 -5.86 18.92
N GLN A 679 -5.58 -4.77 18.30
CA GLN A 679 -6.22 -4.11 17.18
C GLN A 679 -5.18 -3.89 16.09
N VAL A 680 -5.65 -3.57 14.90
CA VAL A 680 -4.83 -3.47 13.68
C VAL A 680 -5.01 -2.09 13.10
N HIS A 681 -3.89 -1.40 12.83
CA HIS A 681 -3.89 -0.02 12.39
C HIS A 681 -2.53 0.37 11.79
N ASP A 682 -2.47 0.93 10.57
CA ASP A 682 -1.26 1.53 9.98
C ASP A 682 -0.93 2.87 10.67
N TRP A 683 -0.17 2.79 11.77
CA TRP A 683 0.11 3.89 12.68
C TRP A 683 1.17 4.86 12.13
N ASN A 684 2.09 4.36 11.29
CA ASN A 684 3.19 5.17 10.73
C ASN A 684 2.98 5.58 9.26
N GLY A 685 2.05 4.95 8.53
CA GLY A 685 1.68 5.22 7.14
C GLY A 685 2.53 4.52 6.10
N ASP A 686 3.32 3.53 6.48
CA ASP A 686 4.16 2.80 5.52
C ASP A 686 3.35 1.80 4.66
N GLY A 687 2.09 1.56 5.04
CA GLY A 687 1.14 0.65 4.39
C GLY A 687 1.10 -0.74 4.98
N ARG A 688 1.96 -1.05 5.94
CA ARG A 688 1.84 -2.24 6.78
C ARG A 688 0.89 -1.93 7.92
N ASP A 689 0.10 -2.93 8.25
CA ASP A 689 -0.78 -2.84 9.39
C ASP A 689 0.01 -3.11 10.69
N ASP A 690 0.00 -2.15 11.63
CA ASP A 690 0.67 -2.29 12.93
C ASP A 690 -0.23 -2.89 14.00
N LEU A 691 0.38 -3.40 15.08
CA LEU A 691 -0.33 -3.98 16.21
C LEU A 691 -0.58 -2.93 17.29
N LEU A 692 -1.83 -2.46 17.39
CA LEU A 692 -2.30 -1.54 18.41
C LEU A 692 -2.77 -2.31 19.67
N LEU A 693 -2.17 -2.01 20.82
CA LEU A 693 -2.24 -2.78 22.05
C LEU A 693 -2.72 -1.91 23.22
N ARG A 694 -3.61 -2.46 24.06
CA ARG A 694 -4.16 -1.70 25.19
C ARG A 694 -3.21 -1.69 26.40
N GLY A 695 -2.44 -0.62 26.56
CA GLY A 695 -1.60 -0.38 27.73
C GLY A 695 -2.39 -0.04 29.00
N ALA A 696 -1.66 0.27 30.08
CA ALA A 696 -2.25 0.54 31.40
C ALA A 696 -3.01 1.87 31.49
N VAL A 697 -2.67 2.84 30.65
CA VAL A 697 -3.30 4.18 30.57
C VAL A 697 -3.49 4.59 29.10
N ASN A 698 -2.44 4.43 28.31
CA ASN A 698 -2.42 4.79 26.90
C ASN A 698 -2.55 3.56 25.99
N TRP A 699 -2.92 3.80 24.74
CA TRP A 699 -2.64 2.91 23.63
C TRP A 699 -1.13 2.74 23.46
N GLN A 700 -0.71 1.56 23.04
CA GLN A 700 0.67 1.22 22.74
C GLN A 700 0.72 0.58 21.36
N VAL A 701 1.81 0.71 20.63
CA VAL A 701 1.93 0.19 19.27
C VAL A 701 3.21 -0.63 19.11
N ALA A 702 3.13 -1.74 18.38
CA ALA A 702 4.29 -2.47 17.87
C ALA A 702 4.26 -2.39 16.34
N LEU A 703 5.22 -1.64 15.78
CA LEU A 703 5.29 -1.37 14.34
C LEU A 703 5.72 -2.62 13.54
N SER A 704 5.10 -2.84 12.40
CA SER A 704 5.36 -3.96 11.49
C SER A 704 6.57 -3.67 10.57
N ARG A 705 7.55 -4.58 10.53
CA ARG A 705 8.79 -4.42 9.72
C ARG A 705 8.90 -5.41 8.57
N GLY A 706 7.83 -6.15 8.29
CA GLY A 706 7.77 -7.18 7.25
C GLY A 706 8.41 -8.52 7.62
N ASP A 707 9.58 -8.53 8.27
CA ASP A 707 10.19 -9.75 8.80
C ASP A 707 10.11 -9.89 10.34
N SER A 708 9.70 -8.82 11.01
CA SER A 708 9.74 -8.69 12.47
C SER A 708 8.80 -7.59 12.95
N ALA A 709 8.42 -7.63 14.23
CA ALA A 709 7.67 -6.55 14.88
C ALA A 709 8.61 -5.73 15.78
N ALA A 710 8.45 -4.42 15.78
CA ALA A 710 9.20 -3.52 16.67
C ALA A 710 8.84 -3.77 18.15
N PRO A 711 9.72 -3.40 19.10
CA PRO A 711 9.35 -3.32 20.51
C PRO A 711 8.11 -2.44 20.71
N VAL A 712 7.27 -2.79 21.69
CA VAL A 712 6.07 -2.02 22.03
C VAL A 712 6.47 -0.62 22.52
N ILE A 713 5.86 0.43 21.95
CA ILE A 713 6.06 1.83 22.29
C ILE A 713 4.75 2.41 22.82
N ASP A 714 4.83 3.24 23.86
CA ASP A 714 3.67 3.99 24.36
C ASP A 714 3.34 5.15 23.42
N THR A 715 2.11 5.23 22.93
CA THR A 715 1.70 6.25 21.94
C THR A 715 1.50 7.63 22.56
N GLY A 716 1.41 7.74 23.88
CA GLY A 716 0.94 8.93 24.57
C GLY A 716 -0.57 9.17 24.45
N VAL A 717 -1.31 8.41 23.64
CA VAL A 717 -2.76 8.57 23.45
C VAL A 717 -3.52 7.78 24.52
N PRO A 718 -4.30 8.42 25.40
CA PRO A 718 -5.10 7.73 26.41
C PRO A 718 -6.07 6.72 25.79
N HIS A 719 -6.18 5.51 26.36
CA HIS A 719 -7.00 4.46 25.76
C HIS A 719 -8.52 4.70 25.92
N GLU A 720 -8.90 5.52 26.92
CA GLU A 720 -10.23 6.13 27.13
C GLU A 720 -11.46 5.23 26.90
N GLY A 721 -11.40 3.99 27.38
CA GLY A 721 -12.51 3.02 27.27
C GLY A 721 -12.14 1.80 26.43
N LEU A 722 -13.06 1.36 25.57
CA LEU A 722 -12.87 0.29 24.60
C LEU A 722 -12.70 0.89 23.18
N PRO A 723 -11.84 0.30 22.33
CA PRO A 723 -11.81 0.64 20.90
C PRO A 723 -13.12 0.13 20.26
N MET A 724 -13.67 0.89 19.31
CA MET A 724 -14.89 0.49 18.60
C MET A 724 -14.68 0.28 17.10
N ALA A 725 -13.73 1.00 16.49
CA ALA A 725 -13.32 0.83 15.11
C ALA A 725 -11.82 1.14 14.97
N SER A 726 -11.11 0.28 14.25
CA SER A 726 -9.73 0.47 13.82
C SER A 726 -9.65 0.25 12.31
N GLY A 727 -8.68 0.89 11.65
CA GLY A 727 -8.44 0.70 10.21
C GLY A 727 -9.56 1.26 9.32
N ARG A 728 -9.91 2.53 9.53
CA ARG A 728 -10.81 3.29 8.65
C ARG A 728 -10.20 4.64 8.38
N ASP A 729 -10.13 5.00 7.11
CA ASP A 729 -9.84 6.36 6.64
C ASP A 729 -11.16 7.14 6.70
N ILE A 730 -11.30 8.07 7.66
CA ILE A 730 -12.59 8.73 7.95
C ILE A 730 -12.69 10.07 7.22
N ASP A 731 -11.61 10.81 7.12
CA ASP A 731 -11.56 12.07 6.35
C ASP A 731 -11.14 11.88 4.88
N GLY A 732 -10.68 10.69 4.51
CA GLY A 732 -10.33 10.29 3.15
C GLY A 732 -8.90 10.63 2.76
N ASP A 733 -8.00 10.96 3.70
CA ASP A 733 -6.65 11.44 3.37
C ASP A 733 -5.67 10.34 2.91
N GLY A 734 -6.07 9.06 3.03
CA GLY A 734 -5.27 7.88 2.72
C GLY A 734 -4.50 7.30 3.90
N LEU A 735 -4.63 7.87 5.09
CA LEU A 735 -4.11 7.33 6.34
C LEU A 735 -5.22 6.57 7.09
N GLN A 736 -4.84 5.64 7.96
CA GLN A 736 -5.82 4.99 8.83
C GLN A 736 -6.07 5.85 10.07
N ASP A 737 -7.35 6.00 10.44
CA ASP A 737 -7.82 6.59 11.69
C ASP A 737 -8.29 5.50 12.67
N PHE A 738 -8.65 5.92 13.89
CA PHE A 738 -9.34 5.05 14.84
C PHE A 738 -10.32 5.79 15.75
N VAL A 739 -11.25 5.03 16.35
CA VAL A 739 -12.33 5.57 17.17
C VAL A 739 -12.42 4.84 18.52
N THR A 740 -12.39 5.62 19.60
CA THR A 740 -12.58 5.13 20.98
C THR A 740 -13.93 5.58 21.55
N GLN A 741 -14.42 4.85 22.56
CA GLN A 741 -15.67 5.18 23.25
C GLN A 741 -15.45 5.48 24.73
N ALA A 742 -15.69 6.75 25.10
CA ALA A 742 -15.49 7.26 26.45
C ALA A 742 -16.79 7.87 26.99
N ALA A 743 -17.26 7.44 28.18
CA ALA A 743 -18.41 8.03 28.88
C ALA A 743 -19.69 8.20 28.04
N GLY A 744 -19.93 7.31 27.07
CA GLY A 744 -21.08 7.38 26.17
C GLY A 744 -20.95 8.38 25.02
N MET A 745 -19.72 8.76 24.65
CA MET A 745 -19.38 9.55 23.46
C MET A 745 -18.34 8.83 22.62
N LEU A 746 -18.37 9.05 21.30
CA LEU A 746 -17.29 8.65 20.40
C LEU A 746 -16.19 9.73 20.41
N ARG A 747 -14.93 9.31 20.32
CA ARG A 747 -13.79 10.18 20.05
C ARG A 747 -13.09 9.71 18.78
N LEU A 748 -13.11 10.55 17.76
CA LEU A 748 -12.33 10.36 16.54
C LEU A 748 -10.89 10.78 16.82
N ARG A 749 -9.95 9.90 16.49
CA ARG A 749 -8.54 10.21 16.41
C ARG A 749 -8.14 10.13 14.94
N LEU A 750 -8.09 11.29 14.30
CA LEU A 750 -7.53 11.37 12.95
C LEU A 750 -6.02 11.21 13.03
N ARG A 751 -5.43 10.59 12.03
CA ARG A 751 -3.97 10.50 11.94
C ARG A 751 -3.40 11.76 11.30
N ASP A 752 -2.45 12.41 11.98
CA ASP A 752 -1.94 13.70 11.53
C ASP A 752 -0.77 13.55 10.54
N GLY A 753 -0.80 14.34 9.48
CA GLY A 753 0.35 14.64 8.64
C GLY A 753 0.34 13.92 7.30
N PRO A 754 1.50 13.77 6.63
CA PRO A 754 1.54 13.26 5.28
C PRO A 754 2.00 11.79 5.20
N ILE A 755 1.54 11.06 4.18
CA ILE A 755 2.02 9.70 3.86
C ILE A 755 3.56 9.71 3.77
N PRO A 756 4.30 8.87 4.52
CA PRO A 756 5.76 8.78 4.43
C PRO A 756 6.23 8.31 3.06
N ASP A 757 7.52 8.50 2.80
CA ASP A 757 8.28 7.79 1.77
C ASP A 757 7.87 8.09 0.33
N LEU A 758 7.13 9.18 0.15
CA LEU A 758 6.89 9.81 -1.14
C LEU A 758 8.05 10.74 -1.52
N LEU A 759 8.48 10.72 -2.79
CA LEU A 759 9.59 11.54 -3.29
C LEU A 759 9.11 12.98 -3.49
N LEU A 760 9.52 13.91 -2.63
CA LEU A 760 9.17 15.34 -2.76
C LEU A 760 9.93 16.02 -3.90
N ALA A 761 11.18 15.64 -4.14
CA ALA A 761 11.96 16.21 -5.23
C ALA A 761 13.17 15.37 -5.65
N ALA A 762 13.55 15.52 -6.92
CA ALA A 762 14.86 15.12 -7.44
C ALA A 762 15.58 16.39 -7.94
N THR A 763 16.82 16.62 -7.51
CA THR A 763 17.65 17.76 -7.89
C THR A 763 18.95 17.27 -8.52
N ASP A 764 19.21 17.59 -9.77
CA ASP A 764 20.41 17.13 -10.49
C ASP A 764 21.67 17.95 -10.18
N GLY A 765 22.80 17.54 -10.74
CA GLY A 765 24.10 18.19 -10.56
C GLY A 765 24.21 19.63 -11.09
N PHE A 766 23.22 20.12 -11.86
CA PHE A 766 23.10 21.53 -12.28
C PHE A 766 22.12 22.33 -11.40
N GLY A 767 21.53 21.72 -10.37
CA GLY A 767 20.52 22.33 -9.51
C GLY A 767 19.13 22.39 -10.14
N LEU A 768 18.89 21.72 -11.28
CA LEU A 768 17.55 21.63 -11.85
C LEU A 768 16.72 20.65 -11.01
N LYS A 769 15.54 21.10 -10.60
CA LYS A 769 14.71 20.40 -9.62
C LYS A 769 13.37 19.99 -10.21
N SER A 770 13.09 18.69 -10.21
CA SER A 770 11.73 18.14 -10.32
C SER A 770 11.11 18.16 -8.93
N ILE A 771 9.89 18.69 -8.80
CA ILE A 771 9.13 18.76 -7.54
C ILE A 771 7.84 18.00 -7.73
N PHE A 772 7.50 17.15 -6.76
CA PHE A 772 6.25 16.41 -6.72
C PHE A 772 5.37 16.97 -5.60
N THR A 773 4.05 16.82 -5.77
CA THR A 773 3.07 17.22 -4.76
C THR A 773 1.94 16.23 -4.83
N TYR A 774 1.59 15.66 -3.68
CA TYR A 774 0.64 14.55 -3.55
C TYR A 774 -0.62 15.05 -2.87
N LYS A 775 -1.76 14.50 -3.30
CA LYS A 775 -3.10 14.70 -2.75
C LYS A 775 -3.89 13.40 -2.96
N PRO A 776 -4.81 13.04 -2.06
CA PRO A 776 -5.68 11.88 -2.25
C PRO A 776 -6.70 12.14 -3.36
N LEU A 777 -7.29 11.07 -3.91
CA LEU A 777 -8.34 11.17 -4.94
C LEU A 777 -9.68 11.69 -4.37
N THR A 778 -9.86 11.61 -3.05
CA THR A 778 -10.98 12.14 -2.26
C THR A 778 -10.96 13.66 -2.12
N ASP A 779 -9.86 14.32 -2.51
CA ASP A 779 -9.75 15.78 -2.53
C ASP A 779 -10.51 16.32 -3.76
N PRO A 780 -11.59 17.10 -3.57
CA PRO A 780 -12.43 17.58 -4.69
C PRO A 780 -11.72 18.59 -5.61
N SER A 781 -10.50 19.02 -5.28
CA SER A 781 -9.63 19.78 -6.19
C SER A 781 -8.77 18.90 -7.11
N VAL A 782 -8.76 17.58 -6.89
CA VAL A 782 -8.06 16.56 -7.70
C VAL A 782 -9.05 15.81 -8.57
N HIS A 783 -10.11 15.26 -7.97
CA HIS A 783 -11.11 14.44 -8.64
C HIS A 783 -12.48 14.61 -7.97
N VAL A 784 -13.55 14.48 -8.76
CA VAL A 784 -14.93 14.48 -8.28
C VAL A 784 -15.66 13.37 -9.02
N ALA A 785 -16.16 12.37 -8.29
CA ALA A 785 -16.81 11.20 -8.87
C ALA A 785 -18.02 11.57 -9.75
N GLY A 786 -18.08 10.99 -10.95
CA GLY A 786 -19.23 11.14 -11.85
C GLY A 786 -20.49 10.48 -11.26
N SER A 787 -21.66 11.10 -11.46
CA SER A 787 -22.93 10.63 -10.88
C SER A 787 -23.50 9.32 -11.48
N VAL A 788 -22.76 8.67 -12.38
CA VAL A 788 -23.19 7.48 -13.13
C VAL A 788 -22.09 6.41 -13.29
N ALA A 789 -20.89 6.62 -12.74
CA ALA A 789 -19.84 5.62 -12.77
C ALA A 789 -20.25 4.36 -11.98
N ARG A 790 -19.84 3.19 -12.47
CA ARG A 790 -20.02 1.88 -11.82
C ARG A 790 -18.73 1.10 -11.99
N TRP A 791 -18.33 0.30 -11.02
CA TRP A 791 -17.23 -0.63 -11.25
C TRP A 791 -17.69 -1.73 -12.24
N PRO A 792 -16.85 -2.21 -13.18
CA PRO A 792 -15.46 -1.84 -13.46
C PRO A 792 -15.29 -0.76 -14.56
N ASP A 793 -16.33 0.03 -14.87
CA ASP A 793 -16.21 1.12 -15.85
C ASP A 793 -15.15 2.12 -15.37
N GLN A 794 -14.06 2.25 -16.13
CA GLN A 794 -13.12 3.34 -15.93
C GLN A 794 -13.79 4.67 -16.29
N ASP A 795 -13.56 5.71 -15.48
CA ASP A 795 -13.59 7.09 -16.00
C ASP A 795 -12.52 7.18 -17.12
N VAL A 796 -12.97 7.51 -18.34
CA VAL A 796 -12.16 7.57 -19.57
C VAL A 796 -11.70 9.00 -19.87
#